data_AF-A0AAE5AEI1-F1
#
_entry.id   AF-A0AAE5AEI1-F1
#
_cell.length_a   1.000
_cell.length_b   1.000
_cell.length_c   1.000
_cell.angle_alpha   90.00
_cell.angle_beta   90.00
_cell.angle_gamma   90.00
#
_symmetry.space_group_name_H-M   'P 1'
#
loop_
_entity.id
_entity.type
_entity.pdbx_description
1 polymer ?
#
loop_
_entity_poly.entity_id
_entity_poly.type
_entity_poly.pdbx_seq_one_letter_code
_entity_poly.pdbx_strand_id
1 'polypeptide(L)'
;MTTVERRPAPAPDHETTDQFGKLPPHDERAEQSVLGAMMMSKDAIADVLEAVRPGDFYKPRHQTIFDAILDLYGRGEPADGVTVAAELDRKATLARVGGGPYLHTLLSTVPTAANAAFYARIVAEKAMLRRLVEAGTRVVQYGYAGADGAEVADVVDRAQAEIYDVTNRDRREDYVALADLLQPTMDELDDLATHGGLARGVPTGFVDLDELTNGLHPGQMITVAARPGVGKALALNTILPTPSGWTTMGEVKVGDELLGADGKPTTVVAATAVLYGRPCYDVEFSDGTVITADELHQWPTRRGTMLTSQLEVGEAMVDAAAVELPPINGLEDDPYTVGRWLAGDTAVTLRGHDTAVSRYLRGSLAQRRAMLRGLLQASDVIGGPGDSFTLTARWRLPQDRTLAVELLSTLGHVVAPGWTGTPIHVSSGARTVTAVRARHSVAVRCVQVDNAAHVYLAGDGMVPTHNSTLALDFMRSCSIKHQMASVIFSLEMSKSEIVMRLLSAEARVKLQNMRSGRMTDDDWTRLAKKMSDISEAPLYIDDSPNLTMTEIRAKARRLAQKTDLRLVVVDYMQLMTSGKRFENRQQEVSELSRTLKLMAKELDVPVVAISQLNRGPEQRTDKRPMVSDLRESGSIEQDSDVVMLLHRPDAIDRDHPQAGEAEIIVGKHRAGPCATISVASTLHLSCFANLARGSKNGSAVSNW
;
A
#
# COMPACT_ATOMS: atom_id res chain seq x y z
N MET A 1 54.77 40.88 -9.39
CA MET A 1 55.06 40.49 -8.00
C MET A 1 54.06 39.42 -7.60
N THR A 2 54.54 38.31 -7.07
CA THR A 2 53.77 37.11 -6.75
C THR A 2 53.08 37.22 -5.40
N THR A 3 51.74 37.14 -5.38
CA THR A 3 50.97 36.92 -4.14
C THR A 3 50.89 35.42 -3.86
N VAL A 4 51.57 34.99 -2.80
CA VAL A 4 51.62 33.59 -2.34
C VAL A 4 50.33 33.24 -1.60
N GLU A 5 49.62 32.21 -2.04
CA GLU A 5 48.50 31.63 -1.28
C GLU A 5 49.02 30.98 0.01
N ARG A 6 48.55 31.46 1.16
CA ARG A 6 48.78 30.80 2.45
C ARG A 6 47.75 29.69 2.65
N ARG A 7 48.20 28.44 2.55
CA ARG A 7 47.46 27.26 3.02
C ARG A 7 47.25 27.38 4.55
N PRO A 8 46.04 27.13 5.09
CA PRO A 8 45.84 27.10 6.55
C PRO A 8 46.64 25.94 7.17
N ALA A 9 47.15 26.15 8.38
CA ALA A 9 47.87 25.12 9.13
C ALA A 9 46.91 24.01 9.61
N PRO A 10 47.37 22.74 9.72
CA PRO A 10 46.58 21.70 10.34
C PRO A 10 46.30 22.03 11.81
N ALA A 11 45.09 21.71 12.27
CA ALA A 11 44.73 21.80 13.69
C ALA A 11 45.59 20.82 14.51
N PRO A 12 45.90 21.13 15.78
CA PRO A 12 46.70 20.24 16.62
C PRO A 12 45.95 18.92 16.84
N ASP A 13 46.69 17.80 16.74
CA ASP A 13 46.17 16.47 17.02
C ASP A 13 45.63 16.40 18.46
N HIS A 14 44.33 16.19 18.61
CA HIS A 14 43.77 15.80 19.89
C HIS A 14 44.24 14.37 20.19
N GLU A 15 45.10 14.24 21.20
CA GLU A 15 45.58 12.97 21.73
C GLU A 15 44.40 12.01 21.94
N THR A 16 44.38 10.91 21.19
CA THR A 16 43.37 9.85 21.32
C THR A 16 43.53 9.18 22.68
N THR A 17 42.83 9.70 23.67
CA THR A 17 42.85 9.19 25.04
C THR A 17 42.17 7.83 25.08
N ASP A 18 42.88 6.85 25.63
CA ASP A 18 42.52 5.43 25.74
C ASP A 18 41.06 5.24 26.21
N GLN A 19 40.16 4.84 25.30
CA GLN A 19 38.72 5.00 25.48
C GLN A 19 37.92 3.71 25.72
N PHE A 20 38.58 2.55 25.80
CA PHE A 20 37.92 1.25 26.04
C PHE A 20 37.80 0.85 27.52
N GLY A 21 38.27 1.70 28.46
CA GLY A 21 38.36 1.38 29.89
C GLY A 21 37.25 1.90 30.82
N LYS A 22 36.14 2.44 30.30
CA LYS A 22 35.06 2.98 31.16
C LYS A 22 34.14 1.87 31.67
N LEU A 23 34.05 1.73 32.99
CA LEU A 23 33.04 0.87 33.65
C LEU A 23 31.62 1.29 33.21
N PRO A 24 30.71 0.33 32.94
CA PRO A 24 29.32 0.65 32.60
C PRO A 24 28.63 1.49 33.69
N PRO A 25 27.70 2.39 33.33
CA PRO A 25 26.94 3.19 34.30
C PRO A 25 26.24 2.34 35.36
N HIS A 26 26.51 2.64 36.63
CA HIS A 26 25.92 2.01 37.80
C HIS A 26 25.99 2.94 39.03
N ASP A 27 25.15 2.69 40.04
CA ASP A 27 25.27 3.30 41.36
C ASP A 27 24.99 2.23 42.43
N GLU A 28 26.06 1.68 43.00
CA GLU A 28 25.96 0.59 43.96
C GLU A 28 25.31 1.03 45.28
N ARG A 29 25.36 2.32 45.66
CA ARG A 29 24.69 2.82 46.87
C ARG A 29 23.18 2.96 46.63
N ALA A 30 22.77 3.43 45.46
CA ALA A 30 21.35 3.47 45.09
C ALA A 30 20.76 2.06 45.04
N GLU A 31 21.45 1.10 44.40
CA GLU A 31 21.01 -0.31 44.36
C GLU A 31 20.87 -0.92 45.76
N GLN A 32 21.86 -0.72 46.63
CA GLN A 32 21.78 -1.18 48.02
C GLN A 32 20.64 -0.50 48.79
N SER A 33 20.38 0.77 48.50
CA SER A 33 19.30 1.55 49.15
C SER A 33 17.90 1.12 48.70
N VAL A 34 17.74 0.75 47.43
CA VAL A 34 16.47 0.17 46.94
C VAL A 34 16.16 -1.13 47.68
N LEU A 35 17.09 -2.08 47.72
CA LEU A 35 16.88 -3.37 48.38
C LEU A 35 16.67 -3.23 49.90
N GLY A 36 17.42 -2.33 50.55
CA GLY A 36 17.23 -2.03 51.97
C GLY A 36 15.83 -1.49 52.26
N ALA A 37 15.34 -0.53 51.46
CA ALA A 37 14.03 0.07 51.65
C ALA A 37 12.89 -0.93 51.42
N MET A 38 13.00 -1.76 50.38
CA MET A 38 12.04 -2.85 50.11
C MET A 38 11.95 -3.85 51.27
N MET A 39 13.05 -4.18 51.93
CA MET A 39 13.06 -5.07 53.10
C MET A 39 12.60 -4.39 54.41
N MET A 40 12.40 -3.06 54.40
CA MET A 40 11.90 -2.30 55.56
C MET A 40 10.40 -2.02 55.50
N SER A 41 9.80 -1.87 54.31
CA SER A 41 8.37 -1.60 54.16
C SER A 41 7.78 -2.24 52.91
N LYS A 42 6.55 -2.76 53.05
CA LYS A 42 5.75 -3.28 51.94
C LYS A 42 5.45 -2.20 50.89
N ASP A 43 5.20 -0.96 51.33
CA ASP A 43 4.83 0.15 50.43
C ASP A 43 6.01 0.53 49.53
N ALA A 44 7.23 0.48 50.06
CA ALA A 44 8.46 0.68 49.29
C ALA A 44 8.69 -0.40 48.21
N ILE A 45 8.09 -1.59 48.34
CA ILE A 45 8.12 -2.60 47.27
C ILE A 45 7.27 -2.16 46.08
N ALA A 46 6.08 -1.59 46.33
CA ALA A 46 5.21 -1.07 45.28
C ALA A 46 5.87 0.12 44.56
N ASP A 47 6.33 1.13 45.31
CA ASP A 47 7.02 2.32 44.78
C ASP A 47 8.22 1.98 43.89
N VAL A 48 8.96 0.90 44.22
CA VAL A 48 10.13 0.47 43.45
C VAL A 48 9.72 -0.32 42.21
N LEU A 49 8.67 -1.15 42.31
CA LEU A 49 8.17 -1.97 41.21
C LEU A 49 7.57 -1.13 40.07
N GLU A 50 7.14 0.10 40.32
CA GLU A 50 6.80 1.05 39.25
C GLU A 50 8.01 1.46 38.40
N ALA A 51 9.21 1.53 38.99
CA ALA A 51 10.38 2.17 38.38
C ALA A 51 11.53 1.23 37.97
N VAL A 52 11.62 0.02 38.55
CA VAL A 52 12.78 -0.87 38.42
C VAL A 52 12.35 -2.32 38.17
N ARG A 53 13.09 -3.03 37.31
CA ARG A 53 12.96 -4.47 37.04
C ARG A 53 14.26 -5.21 37.44
N PRO A 54 14.26 -6.55 37.59
CA PRO A 54 15.44 -7.27 38.08
C PRO A 54 16.72 -7.02 37.27
N GLY A 55 16.61 -6.93 35.94
CA GLY A 55 17.75 -6.68 35.04
C GLY A 55 18.34 -5.25 35.11
N ASP A 56 17.72 -4.33 35.84
CA ASP A 56 18.20 -2.94 35.97
C ASP A 56 19.33 -2.79 37.00
N PHE A 57 19.47 -3.73 37.94
CA PHE A 57 20.60 -3.75 38.87
C PHE A 57 21.88 -4.21 38.14
N TYR A 58 22.99 -3.49 38.35
CA TYR A 58 24.29 -3.82 37.77
C TYR A 58 24.93 -5.06 38.43
N LYS A 59 24.76 -5.25 39.75
CA LYS A 59 25.33 -6.41 40.45
C LYS A 59 24.37 -7.61 40.38
N PRO A 60 24.80 -8.79 39.86
CA PRO A 60 23.96 -10.00 39.84
C PRO A 60 23.42 -10.40 41.23
N ARG A 61 24.18 -10.16 42.30
CA ARG A 61 23.71 -10.40 43.68
C ARG A 61 22.47 -9.57 44.05
N HIS A 62 22.35 -8.34 43.52
CA HIS A 62 21.21 -7.47 43.79
C HIS A 62 19.98 -7.92 43.00
N GLN A 63 20.16 -8.36 41.75
CA GLN A 63 19.11 -8.99 40.93
C GLN A 63 18.48 -10.17 41.69
N THR A 64 19.31 -11.10 42.19
CA THR A 64 18.84 -12.28 42.92
C THR A 64 18.13 -11.95 44.25
N ILE A 65 18.56 -10.89 44.96
CA ILE A 65 17.87 -10.43 46.18
C ILE A 65 16.52 -9.78 45.82
N PHE A 66 16.48 -8.97 44.76
CA PHE A 66 15.26 -8.35 44.24
C PHE A 66 14.22 -9.40 43.83
N ASP A 67 14.62 -10.42 43.06
CA ASP A 67 13.75 -11.53 42.68
C ASP A 67 13.19 -12.28 43.90
N ALA A 68 14.01 -12.50 44.94
CA ALA A 68 13.55 -13.14 46.18
C ALA A 68 12.54 -12.28 46.96
N ILE A 69 12.71 -10.95 46.96
CA ILE A 69 11.75 -10.00 47.54
C ILE A 69 10.42 -10.04 46.76
N LEU A 70 10.47 -10.02 45.42
CA LEU A 70 9.28 -10.08 44.57
C LEU A 70 8.51 -11.41 44.73
N ASP A 71 9.21 -12.54 44.81
CA ASP A 71 8.57 -13.84 45.01
C ASP A 71 7.88 -13.97 46.38
N LEU A 72 8.43 -13.36 47.43
CA LEU A 72 7.75 -13.25 48.74
C LEU A 72 6.52 -12.35 48.64
N TYR A 73 6.68 -11.15 48.07
CA TYR A 73 5.61 -10.17 47.89
C TYR A 73 4.43 -10.73 47.06
N GLY A 74 4.72 -11.42 45.95
CA GLY A 74 3.72 -12.03 45.07
C GLY A 74 2.96 -13.22 45.71
N ARG A 75 3.54 -13.87 46.73
CA ARG A 75 2.84 -14.86 47.58
C ARG A 75 2.08 -14.21 48.75
N GLY A 76 2.18 -12.90 48.92
CA GLY A 76 1.63 -12.18 50.07
C GLY A 76 2.42 -12.37 51.37
N GLU A 77 3.62 -12.96 51.31
CA GLU A 77 4.51 -13.12 52.44
C GLU A 77 5.29 -11.81 52.71
N PRO A 78 5.57 -11.45 53.98
CA PRO A 78 6.41 -10.28 54.28
C PRO A 78 7.83 -10.53 53.77
N ALA A 79 8.44 -9.54 53.11
CA ALA A 79 9.77 -9.64 52.52
C ALA A 79 10.84 -8.94 53.36
N ASP A 80 10.92 -9.26 54.65
CA ASP A 80 11.94 -8.73 55.56
C ASP A 80 13.29 -9.47 55.43
N GLY A 81 14.33 -8.96 56.10
CA GLY A 81 15.68 -9.54 56.02
C GLY A 81 15.81 -10.99 56.51
N VAL A 82 14.85 -11.52 57.29
CA VAL A 82 14.82 -12.91 57.75
C VAL A 82 14.10 -13.79 56.72
N THR A 83 12.94 -13.36 56.22
CA THR A 83 12.19 -14.14 55.21
C THR A 83 12.92 -14.17 53.86
N VAL A 84 13.54 -13.05 53.45
CA VAL A 84 14.40 -12.99 52.25
C VAL A 84 15.62 -13.90 52.42
N ALA A 85 16.23 -13.97 53.60
CA ALA A 85 17.31 -14.92 53.88
C ALA A 85 16.83 -16.37 53.72
N ALA A 86 15.67 -16.71 54.27
CA ALA A 86 15.10 -18.05 54.20
C ALA A 86 14.71 -18.46 52.77
N GLU A 87 14.17 -17.55 51.95
CA GLU A 87 13.85 -17.81 50.54
C GLU A 87 15.12 -17.98 49.69
N LEU A 88 16.16 -17.17 49.94
CA LEU A 88 17.45 -17.31 49.28
C LEU A 88 18.19 -18.60 49.69
N ASP A 89 18.00 -19.08 50.92
CA ASP A 89 18.57 -20.35 51.39
C ASP A 89 17.82 -21.55 50.79
N ARG A 90 16.49 -21.50 50.76
CA ARG A 90 15.60 -22.45 50.05
C ARG A 90 15.97 -22.61 48.58
N LYS A 91 16.40 -21.52 47.92
CA LYS A 91 16.90 -21.51 46.53
C LYS A 91 18.40 -21.83 46.38
N ALA A 92 19.11 -22.12 47.47
CA ALA A 92 20.56 -22.33 47.51
C ALA A 92 21.40 -21.16 46.93
N THR A 93 20.88 -19.94 46.97
CA THR A 93 21.53 -18.71 46.49
C THR A 93 22.05 -17.80 47.60
N LEU A 94 21.67 -18.01 48.87
CA LEU A 94 22.06 -17.16 50.00
C LEU A 94 23.58 -16.94 50.10
N ALA A 95 24.38 -17.99 49.96
CA ALA A 95 25.84 -17.88 49.97
C ALA A 95 26.39 -17.04 48.80
N ARG A 96 25.75 -17.10 47.62
CA ARG A 96 26.18 -16.37 46.40
C ARG A 96 25.92 -14.87 46.48
N VAL A 97 24.92 -14.43 47.27
CA VAL A 97 24.60 -13.00 47.42
C VAL A 97 25.37 -12.31 48.55
N GLY A 98 26.08 -13.07 49.39
CA GLY A 98 26.86 -12.55 50.54
C GLY A 98 26.34 -12.99 51.91
N GLY A 99 25.32 -13.86 51.97
CA GLY A 99 24.75 -14.38 53.21
C GLY A 99 23.90 -13.38 54.00
N GLY A 100 23.35 -13.84 55.12
CA GLY A 100 22.59 -13.00 56.06
C GLY A 100 23.27 -11.69 56.49
N PRO A 101 24.61 -11.66 56.76
CA PRO A 101 25.31 -10.41 57.07
C PRO A 101 25.20 -9.34 55.99
N TYR A 102 25.12 -9.73 54.70
CA TYR A 102 24.95 -8.79 53.60
C TYR A 102 23.55 -8.18 53.58
N LEU A 103 22.50 -8.97 53.82
CA LEU A 103 21.13 -8.47 53.94
C LEU A 103 20.99 -7.48 55.11
N HIS A 104 21.67 -7.73 56.23
CA HIS A 104 21.75 -6.77 57.34
C HIS A 104 22.50 -5.48 56.98
N THR A 105 23.54 -5.57 56.13
CA THR A 105 24.20 -4.37 55.59
C THR A 105 23.25 -3.56 54.71
N LEU A 106 22.44 -4.21 53.84
CA LEU A 106 21.44 -3.51 53.01
C LEU A 106 20.42 -2.74 53.85
N LEU A 107 19.85 -3.40 54.87
CA LEU A 107 18.94 -2.75 55.84
C LEU A 107 19.60 -1.57 56.57
N SER A 108 20.90 -1.67 56.88
CA SER A 108 21.66 -0.61 57.57
C SER A 108 22.09 0.56 56.66
N THR A 109 22.03 0.38 55.33
CA THR A 109 22.41 1.41 54.35
C THR A 109 21.31 2.47 54.15
N VAL A 110 20.05 2.12 54.46
CA VAL A 110 18.88 2.99 54.25
C VAL A 110 18.49 3.72 55.53
N PRO A 111 18.44 5.07 55.54
CA PRO A 111 17.92 5.82 56.67
C PRO A 111 16.40 5.75 56.82
N THR A 112 15.67 5.60 55.70
CA THR A 112 14.19 5.54 55.68
C THR A 112 13.68 4.89 54.39
N ALA A 113 12.65 4.05 54.51
CA ALA A 113 11.96 3.46 53.37
C ALA A 113 11.23 4.49 52.49
N ALA A 114 10.88 5.67 53.04
CA ALA A 114 10.14 6.72 52.31
C ALA A 114 10.87 7.30 51.09
N ASN A 115 12.18 7.06 50.96
CA ASN A 115 12.99 7.51 49.82
C ASN A 115 13.17 6.41 48.74
N ALA A 116 12.48 5.28 48.84
CA ALA A 116 12.63 4.14 47.92
C ALA A 116 12.49 4.56 46.44
N ALA A 117 11.41 5.27 46.11
CA ALA A 117 11.15 5.79 44.76
C ALA A 117 12.28 6.70 44.22
N PHE A 118 12.98 7.46 45.09
CA PHE A 118 14.09 8.31 44.67
C PHE A 118 15.32 7.48 44.28
N TYR A 119 15.69 6.48 45.10
CA TYR A 119 16.80 5.58 44.76
C TYR A 119 16.47 4.68 43.56
N ALA A 120 15.21 4.26 43.44
CA ALA A 120 14.71 3.47 42.30
C ALA A 120 14.92 4.22 40.97
N ARG A 121 14.56 5.51 40.91
CA ARG A 121 14.82 6.36 39.73
C ARG A 121 16.30 6.47 39.38
N ILE A 122 17.21 6.53 40.37
CA ILE A 122 18.66 6.53 40.11
C ILE A 122 19.11 5.22 39.48
N VAL A 123 18.65 4.08 40.00
CA VAL A 123 18.96 2.74 39.43
C VAL A 123 18.43 2.64 37.99
N ALA A 124 17.19 3.06 37.74
CA ALA A 124 16.57 3.06 36.42
C ALA A 124 17.34 3.95 35.41
N GLU A 125 17.77 5.15 35.83
CA GLU A 125 18.59 6.05 34.99
C GLU A 125 19.93 5.39 34.62
N LYS A 126 20.63 4.76 35.59
CA LYS A 126 21.89 4.07 35.30
C LYS A 126 21.69 2.82 34.45
N ALA A 127 20.58 2.10 34.62
CA ALA A 127 20.21 0.99 33.76
C ALA A 127 19.93 1.42 32.31
N MET A 128 19.22 2.53 32.11
CA MET A 128 18.98 3.13 30.78
C MET A 128 20.30 3.53 30.10
N LEU A 129 21.18 4.24 30.82
CA LEU A 129 22.51 4.61 30.30
C LEU A 129 23.38 3.39 29.98
N ARG A 130 23.29 2.32 30.77
CA ARG A 130 24.00 1.06 30.51
C ARG A 130 23.46 0.34 29.28
N ARG A 131 22.14 0.24 29.13
CA ARG A 131 21.49 -0.29 27.90
C ARG A 131 21.90 0.48 26.65
N LEU A 132 22.01 1.81 26.74
CA LEU A 132 22.47 2.64 25.62
C LEU A 132 23.92 2.32 25.21
N VAL A 133 24.81 2.07 26.18
CA VAL A 133 26.18 1.63 25.91
C VAL A 133 26.22 0.23 25.26
N GLU A 134 25.39 -0.71 25.75
CA GLU A 134 25.27 -2.05 25.17
C GLU A 134 24.74 -2.01 23.72
N ALA A 135 23.67 -1.26 23.46
CA ALA A 135 23.11 -1.09 22.11
C ALA A 135 24.13 -0.40 21.18
N GLY A 136 24.81 0.65 21.63
CA GLY A 136 25.90 1.27 20.87
C GLY A 136 27.02 0.29 20.52
N THR A 137 27.37 -0.61 21.44
CA THR A 137 28.37 -1.68 21.20
C THR A 137 27.87 -2.67 20.13
N ARG A 138 26.59 -3.06 20.15
CA ARG A 138 26.00 -3.92 19.11
C ARG A 138 25.94 -3.24 17.75
N VAL A 139 25.59 -1.95 17.69
CA VAL A 139 25.59 -1.15 16.45
C VAL A 139 27.00 -1.11 15.83
N VAL A 140 28.04 -0.95 16.64
CA VAL A 140 29.44 -1.04 16.17
C VAL A 140 29.74 -2.44 15.62
N GLN A 141 29.32 -3.51 16.31
CA GLN A 141 29.49 -4.89 15.83
C GLN A 141 28.77 -5.14 14.50
N TYR A 142 27.55 -4.60 14.32
CA TYR A 142 26.81 -4.69 13.07
C TYR A 142 27.52 -3.96 11.92
N GLY A 143 28.13 -2.80 12.21
CA GLY A 143 28.96 -2.07 11.23
C GLY A 143 30.13 -2.90 10.70
N TYR A 144 30.81 -3.65 11.58
CA TYR A 144 31.87 -4.59 11.15
C TYR A 144 31.31 -5.80 10.41
N ALA A 145 30.24 -6.43 10.91
CA ALA A 145 29.62 -7.59 10.24
C ALA A 145 29.03 -7.25 8.85
N GLY A 146 28.61 -6.00 8.64
CA GLY A 146 28.16 -5.50 7.33
C GLY A 146 29.27 -5.45 6.28
N ALA A 147 30.54 -5.28 6.69
CA ALA A 147 31.67 -5.29 5.77
C ALA A 147 31.95 -6.68 5.17
N ASP A 148 31.51 -7.75 5.83
CA ASP A 148 31.72 -9.15 5.42
C ASP A 148 30.56 -9.72 4.56
N GLY A 149 29.68 -8.87 4.01
CA GLY A 149 28.74 -9.25 2.94
C GLY A 149 27.26 -9.31 3.32
N ALA A 150 26.85 -8.74 4.46
CA ALA A 150 25.43 -8.47 4.72
C ALA A 150 24.94 -7.24 3.92
N GLU A 151 23.67 -7.23 3.53
CA GLU A 151 23.09 -6.08 2.80
C GLU A 151 23.00 -4.85 3.72
N VAL A 152 23.43 -3.69 3.21
CA VAL A 152 23.60 -2.48 4.04
C VAL A 152 22.27 -2.00 4.66
N ALA A 153 21.15 -2.23 3.98
CA ALA A 153 19.81 -1.93 4.49
C ALA A 153 19.50 -2.74 5.77
N ASP A 154 19.71 -4.05 5.74
CA ASP A 154 19.53 -4.99 6.85
C ASP A 154 20.34 -4.59 8.10
N VAL A 155 21.58 -4.14 7.88
CA VAL A 155 22.49 -3.66 8.93
C VAL A 155 21.97 -2.38 9.58
N VAL A 156 21.47 -1.44 8.77
CA VAL A 156 20.89 -0.18 9.23
C VAL A 156 19.58 -0.40 9.99
N ASP A 157 18.71 -1.29 9.52
CA ASP A 157 17.44 -1.59 10.19
C ASP A 157 17.63 -2.29 11.54
N ARG A 158 18.58 -3.23 11.64
CA ARG A 158 18.96 -3.85 12.93
C ARG A 158 19.55 -2.83 13.90
N ALA A 159 20.39 -1.92 13.42
CA ALA A 159 20.94 -0.83 14.24
C ALA A 159 19.84 0.14 14.74
N GLN A 160 18.84 0.44 13.92
CA GLN A 160 17.69 1.24 14.33
C GLN A 160 16.81 0.52 15.36
N ALA A 161 16.60 -0.79 15.21
CA ALA A 161 15.83 -1.59 16.17
C ALA A 161 16.49 -1.65 17.55
N GLU A 162 17.79 -1.90 17.63
CA GLU A 162 18.53 -1.93 18.91
C GLU A 162 18.45 -0.58 19.66
N ILE A 163 18.54 0.56 18.95
CA ILE A 163 18.39 1.89 19.58
C ILE A 163 16.95 2.15 20.06
N TYR A 164 15.95 1.62 19.35
CA TYR A 164 14.53 1.73 19.73
C TYR A 164 14.21 0.90 20.99
N ASP A 165 14.75 -0.31 21.12
CA ASP A 165 14.49 -1.17 22.27
C ASP A 165 15.12 -0.64 23.57
N VAL A 166 16.13 0.24 23.49
CA VAL A 166 16.64 1.01 24.65
C VAL A 166 15.62 2.03 25.17
N THR A 167 14.77 2.57 24.31
CA THR A 167 13.85 3.68 24.64
C THR A 167 12.42 3.25 24.98
N ASN A 168 11.94 2.09 24.50
CA ASN A 168 10.50 1.79 24.56
C ASN A 168 10.13 0.47 25.28
N ARG A 169 10.77 0.17 26.42
CA ARG A 169 10.44 -1.02 27.23
C ARG A 169 9.31 -0.81 28.25
N ASP A 170 8.78 0.40 28.38
CA ASP A 170 7.73 0.74 29.38
C ASP A 170 6.36 0.12 29.10
N ARG A 171 6.17 -0.62 27.99
CA ARG A 171 4.86 -1.19 27.60
C ARG A 171 4.92 -2.61 27.01
N ARG A 172 5.55 -3.57 27.71
CA ARG A 172 5.28 -5.02 27.46
C ARG A 172 5.09 -5.85 28.73
N GLU A 173 3.84 -6.23 28.92
CA GLU A 173 3.34 -7.36 29.72
C GLU A 173 3.53 -7.27 31.24
N ASP A 174 2.60 -6.57 31.90
CA ASP A 174 2.20 -6.85 33.29
C ASP A 174 0.66 -7.03 33.32
N TYR A 175 0.19 -8.06 34.05
CA TYR A 175 -1.24 -8.37 34.15
C TYR A 175 -1.94 -7.32 35.03
N VAL A 176 -2.79 -6.48 34.44
CA VAL A 176 -3.55 -5.48 35.20
C VAL A 176 -4.72 -6.14 35.94
N ALA A 177 -4.89 -5.85 37.23
CA ALA A 177 -6.03 -6.38 37.97
C ALA A 177 -7.33 -5.71 37.52
N LEU A 178 -8.44 -6.44 37.52
CA LEU A 178 -9.74 -5.91 37.09
C LEU A 178 -10.14 -4.65 37.88
N ALA A 179 -9.78 -4.56 39.16
CA ALA A 179 -10.03 -3.39 40.00
C ALA A 179 -9.39 -2.11 39.44
N ASP A 180 -8.15 -2.21 38.94
CA ASP A 180 -7.39 -1.08 38.41
C ASP A 180 -7.88 -0.66 37.02
N LEU A 181 -8.56 -1.57 36.30
CA LEU A 181 -9.23 -1.27 35.02
C LEU A 181 -10.64 -0.69 35.22
N LEU A 182 -11.34 -1.08 36.30
CA LEU A 182 -12.72 -0.67 36.53
C LEU A 182 -12.86 0.84 36.64
N GLN A 183 -12.00 1.51 37.41
CA GLN A 183 -12.15 2.95 37.64
C GLN A 183 -11.88 3.79 36.38
N PRO A 184 -10.78 3.59 35.61
CA PRO A 184 -10.63 4.19 34.28
C PRO A 184 -11.79 3.86 33.34
N THR A 185 -12.34 2.64 33.37
CA THR A 185 -13.50 2.27 32.53
C THR A 185 -14.77 3.02 32.95
N MET A 186 -14.96 3.31 34.24
CA MET A 186 -16.10 4.14 34.70
C MET A 186 -15.90 5.61 34.32
N ASP A 187 -14.69 6.16 34.50
CA ASP A 187 -14.36 7.53 34.08
C ASP A 187 -14.60 7.71 32.56
N GLU A 188 -14.23 6.70 31.75
CA GLU A 188 -14.50 6.66 30.32
C GLU A 188 -16.00 6.61 29.98
N LEU A 189 -16.82 5.91 30.78
CA LEU A 189 -18.27 5.83 30.61
C LEU A 189 -18.98 7.13 31.01
N ASP A 190 -18.49 7.84 32.02
CA ASP A 190 -19.00 9.16 32.43
C ASP A 190 -18.63 10.24 31.39
N ASP A 191 -17.42 10.18 30.81
CA ASP A 191 -17.03 11.03 29.68
C ASP A 191 -17.92 10.80 28.44
N LEU A 192 -18.21 9.52 28.13
CA LEU A 192 -19.14 9.10 27.07
C LEU A 192 -20.56 9.66 27.27
N ALA A 193 -21.07 9.58 28.50
CA ALA A 193 -22.39 10.09 28.87
C ALA A 193 -22.46 11.63 28.80
N THR A 194 -21.37 12.32 29.13
CA THR A 194 -21.31 13.78 29.18
C THR A 194 -21.16 14.43 27.80
N HIS A 195 -20.42 13.80 26.89
CA HIS A 195 -20.10 14.37 25.57
C HIS A 195 -21.00 13.89 24.42
N GLY A 196 -22.02 13.08 24.70
CA GLY A 196 -23.11 12.81 23.75
C GLY A 196 -22.78 11.78 22.66
N GLY A 197 -21.99 10.74 22.97
CA GLY A 197 -21.89 9.53 22.15
C GLY A 197 -21.12 9.63 20.82
N LEU A 198 -20.62 10.81 20.43
CA LEU A 198 -19.61 10.98 19.38
C LEU A 198 -18.21 10.88 20.01
N ALA A 199 -17.76 9.67 20.30
CA ALA A 199 -16.71 9.44 21.30
C ALA A 199 -15.55 8.56 20.83
N ARG A 200 -14.34 9.07 21.07
CA ARG A 200 -13.05 8.36 21.12
C ARG A 200 -12.48 7.83 19.80
N GLY A 201 -13.30 7.28 18.90
CA GLY A 201 -12.88 6.84 17.58
C GLY A 201 -12.57 8.01 16.64
N VAL A 202 -11.74 7.77 15.61
CA VAL A 202 -11.49 8.73 14.53
C VAL A 202 -12.77 8.90 13.70
N PRO A 203 -13.34 10.12 13.57
CA PRO A 203 -14.57 10.31 12.81
C PRO A 203 -14.38 10.03 11.33
N THR A 204 -15.20 9.14 10.76
CA THR A 204 -15.17 8.81 9.33
C THR A 204 -15.70 9.96 8.47
N GLY A 205 -16.53 10.83 9.04
CA GLY A 205 -17.15 11.96 8.35
C GLY A 205 -18.48 11.61 7.68
N PHE A 206 -18.95 10.37 7.85
CA PHE A 206 -20.27 9.91 7.45
C PHE A 206 -21.10 9.71 8.72
N VAL A 207 -22.15 10.51 8.92
CA VAL A 207 -22.92 10.56 10.18
C VAL A 207 -23.51 9.20 10.50
N ASP A 208 -24.14 8.53 9.53
CA ASP A 208 -24.77 7.23 9.74
C ASP A 208 -23.74 6.08 9.90
N LEU A 209 -22.47 6.30 9.51
CA LEU A 209 -21.36 5.37 9.78
C LEU A 209 -20.76 5.60 11.17
N ASP A 210 -20.57 6.88 11.53
CA ASP A 210 -20.08 7.27 12.85
C ASP A 210 -21.12 6.93 13.95
N GLU A 211 -22.43 7.00 13.68
CA GLU A 211 -23.49 6.49 14.57
C GLU A 211 -23.46 4.94 14.70
N LEU A 212 -22.97 4.22 13.68
CA LEU A 212 -22.89 2.75 13.69
C LEU A 212 -21.62 2.22 14.38
N THR A 213 -20.48 2.87 14.15
CA THR A 213 -19.16 2.41 14.63
C THR A 213 -18.62 3.22 15.81
N ASN A 214 -19.21 4.37 16.12
CA ASN A 214 -18.65 5.38 17.02
C ASN A 214 -17.23 5.83 16.59
N GLY A 215 -17.07 6.11 15.29
CA GLY A 215 -15.77 6.35 14.65
C GLY A 215 -14.94 5.08 14.43
N LEU A 216 -13.67 5.24 14.06
CA LEU A 216 -12.69 4.14 13.90
C LEU A 216 -11.81 4.05 15.14
N HIS A 217 -11.77 2.91 15.82
CA HIS A 217 -11.12 2.83 17.15
C HIS A 217 -9.63 2.44 17.08
N PRO A 218 -8.82 2.91 18.05
CA PRO A 218 -7.48 2.40 18.32
C PRO A 218 -7.38 0.86 18.27
N GLY A 219 -6.26 0.35 17.77
CA GLY A 219 -6.02 -1.10 17.68
C GLY A 219 -6.83 -1.87 16.62
N GLN A 220 -7.75 -1.22 15.89
CA GLN A 220 -8.55 -1.86 14.85
C GLN A 220 -7.82 -1.96 13.50
N MET A 221 -8.01 -3.08 12.82
CA MET A 221 -7.77 -3.24 11.39
C MET A 221 -9.11 -3.17 10.66
N ILE A 222 -9.24 -2.19 9.76
CA ILE A 222 -10.44 -1.95 8.97
C ILE A 222 -10.11 -2.25 7.51
N THR A 223 -10.76 -3.24 6.91
CA THR A 223 -10.61 -3.50 5.47
C THR A 223 -11.70 -2.79 4.69
N VAL A 224 -11.30 -1.97 3.71
CA VAL A 224 -12.20 -1.34 2.74
C VAL A 224 -12.01 -2.02 1.40
N ALA A 225 -13.07 -2.62 0.85
CA ALA A 225 -12.99 -3.39 -0.39
C ALA A 225 -14.00 -2.95 -1.45
N ALA A 226 -13.54 -2.88 -2.70
CA ALA A 226 -14.33 -2.42 -3.85
C ALA A 226 -14.07 -3.25 -5.12
N ARG A 227 -14.94 -3.09 -6.12
CA ARG A 227 -14.72 -3.64 -7.47
C ARG A 227 -13.86 -2.68 -8.32
N PRO A 228 -12.89 -3.17 -9.11
CA PRO A 228 -12.11 -2.34 -10.02
C PRO A 228 -12.93 -1.66 -11.14
N GLY A 229 -12.70 -0.37 -11.40
CA GLY A 229 -12.97 0.27 -12.69
C GLY A 229 -13.94 1.45 -12.73
N VAL A 230 -13.47 2.67 -12.40
CA VAL A 230 -14.13 3.94 -12.77
C VAL A 230 -13.15 4.88 -13.50
N GLY A 231 -12.76 4.56 -14.75
CA GLY A 231 -11.81 5.40 -15.51
C GLY A 231 -11.28 4.88 -16.86
N LYS A 232 -12.05 4.09 -17.64
CA LYS A 232 -11.53 3.37 -18.83
C LYS A 232 -12.28 3.72 -20.14
N ALA A 233 -12.68 4.98 -20.35
CA ALA A 233 -13.52 5.38 -21.48
C ALA A 233 -12.71 5.82 -22.73
N LEU A 234 -13.00 5.20 -23.87
CA LEU A 234 -12.36 5.44 -25.18
C LEU A 234 -13.40 5.82 -26.24
N ALA A 235 -13.00 6.45 -27.33
CA ALA A 235 -13.93 6.77 -28.42
C ALA A 235 -14.56 5.52 -29.03
N LEU A 236 -15.81 5.62 -29.50
CA LEU A 236 -16.52 4.46 -30.06
C LEU A 236 -15.80 3.81 -31.26
N ASN A 237 -15.04 4.59 -32.04
CA ASN A 237 -14.28 4.10 -33.17
C ASN A 237 -12.90 3.52 -32.80
N THR A 238 -12.52 3.51 -31.52
CA THR A 238 -11.28 2.88 -31.08
C THR A 238 -11.35 1.38 -31.32
N ILE A 239 -10.42 0.87 -32.11
CA ILE A 239 -10.31 -0.55 -32.47
C ILE A 239 -9.79 -1.32 -31.24
N LEU A 240 -10.33 -2.52 -31.01
CA LEU A 240 -9.98 -3.43 -29.93
C LEU A 240 -9.61 -4.81 -30.52
N PRO A 241 -8.42 -5.38 -30.22
CA PRO A 241 -8.02 -6.68 -30.71
C PRO A 241 -8.81 -7.81 -30.03
N THR A 242 -9.23 -8.79 -30.82
CA THR A 242 -9.93 -9.99 -30.34
C THR A 242 -9.16 -11.26 -30.75
N PRO A 243 -9.39 -12.42 -30.09
CA PRO A 243 -8.85 -13.71 -30.51
C PRO A 243 -9.21 -14.09 -31.96
N SER A 244 -10.33 -13.57 -32.49
CA SER A 244 -10.85 -13.86 -33.83
C SER A 244 -10.54 -12.80 -34.88
N GLY A 245 -10.02 -11.64 -34.49
CA GLY A 245 -9.80 -10.50 -35.39
C GLY A 245 -9.75 -9.17 -34.63
N TRP A 246 -10.72 -8.30 -34.92
CA TRP A 246 -10.83 -6.95 -34.38
C TRP A 246 -12.31 -6.61 -34.15
N THR A 247 -12.59 -5.78 -33.15
CA THR A 247 -13.91 -5.14 -32.91
C THR A 247 -13.69 -3.65 -32.63
N THR A 248 -14.75 -2.88 -32.42
CA THR A 248 -14.66 -1.47 -32.01
C THR A 248 -15.28 -1.25 -30.63
N MET A 249 -14.85 -0.21 -29.93
CA MET A 249 -15.41 0.21 -28.64
C MET A 249 -16.94 0.52 -28.72
N GLY A 250 -17.45 0.90 -29.90
CA GLY A 250 -18.87 1.06 -30.16
C GLY A 250 -19.65 -0.25 -30.31
N GLU A 251 -19.03 -1.26 -30.93
CA GLU A 251 -19.69 -2.52 -31.29
C GLU A 251 -19.54 -3.61 -30.22
N VAL A 252 -18.48 -3.55 -29.41
CA VAL A 252 -18.15 -4.53 -28.36
C VAL A 252 -19.28 -4.67 -27.34
N LYS A 253 -19.55 -5.91 -26.94
CA LYS A 253 -20.64 -6.32 -26.04
C LYS A 253 -20.11 -7.17 -24.89
N VAL A 254 -20.92 -7.27 -23.85
CA VAL A 254 -20.69 -8.24 -22.78
C VAL A 254 -20.77 -9.65 -23.37
N GLY A 255 -19.74 -10.46 -23.11
CA GLY A 255 -19.55 -11.79 -23.69
C GLY A 255 -18.57 -11.85 -24.87
N ASP A 256 -18.16 -10.71 -25.45
CA ASP A 256 -17.10 -10.69 -26.47
C ASP A 256 -15.72 -10.92 -25.83
N GLU A 257 -14.79 -11.55 -26.55
CA GLU A 257 -13.40 -11.70 -26.11
C GLU A 257 -12.50 -10.59 -26.69
N LEU A 258 -11.74 -9.94 -25.82
CA LEU A 258 -10.62 -9.05 -26.16
C LEU A 258 -9.29 -9.74 -25.82
N LEU A 259 -8.16 -9.09 -26.15
CA LEU A 259 -6.85 -9.49 -25.65
C LEU A 259 -6.44 -8.64 -24.43
N GLY A 260 -5.82 -9.28 -23.44
CA GLY A 260 -5.22 -8.66 -22.25
C GLY A 260 -3.76 -8.26 -22.44
N ALA A 261 -3.22 -7.40 -21.58
CA ALA A 261 -1.80 -6.99 -21.65
C ALA A 261 -0.79 -8.11 -21.33
N ASP A 262 -1.26 -9.21 -20.76
CA ASP A 262 -0.54 -10.48 -20.64
C ASP A 262 -0.55 -11.31 -21.94
N GLY A 263 -1.12 -10.77 -23.03
CA GLY A 263 -1.19 -11.38 -24.35
C GLY A 263 -2.33 -12.40 -24.51
N LYS A 264 -3.16 -12.63 -23.48
CA LYS A 264 -4.14 -13.72 -23.44
C LYS A 264 -5.57 -13.25 -23.74
N PRO A 265 -6.46 -14.11 -24.24
CA PRO A 265 -7.89 -13.83 -24.31
C PRO A 265 -8.48 -13.45 -22.94
N THR A 266 -9.40 -12.49 -22.94
CA THR A 266 -10.16 -12.04 -21.77
C THR A 266 -11.57 -11.62 -22.19
N THR A 267 -12.59 -12.05 -21.47
CA THR A 267 -13.98 -11.76 -21.77
C THR A 267 -14.39 -10.37 -21.26
N VAL A 268 -15.15 -9.64 -22.07
CA VAL A 268 -15.82 -8.39 -21.66
C VAL A 268 -16.99 -8.72 -20.75
N VAL A 269 -16.90 -8.32 -19.48
CA VAL A 269 -17.91 -8.60 -18.45
C VAL A 269 -18.88 -7.44 -18.21
N ALA A 270 -18.50 -6.22 -18.58
CA ALA A 270 -19.37 -5.05 -18.52
C ALA A 270 -19.04 -4.06 -19.65
N ALA A 271 -20.07 -3.38 -20.15
CA ALA A 271 -19.94 -2.30 -21.12
C ALA A 271 -20.95 -1.20 -20.80
N THR A 272 -20.44 0.00 -20.53
CA THR A 272 -21.27 1.18 -20.25
C THR A 272 -22.07 1.61 -21.49
N ALA A 273 -23.18 2.34 -21.31
CA ALA A 273 -23.79 3.07 -22.43
C ALA A 273 -22.94 4.29 -22.83
N VAL A 274 -23.10 4.76 -24.07
CA VAL A 274 -22.30 5.84 -24.66
C VAL A 274 -22.35 7.12 -23.81
N LEU A 275 -21.19 7.75 -23.65
CA LEU A 275 -20.99 9.00 -22.92
C LEU A 275 -20.68 10.12 -23.93
N TYR A 276 -21.33 11.26 -23.78
CA TYR A 276 -21.19 12.43 -24.65
C TYR A 276 -20.73 13.65 -23.86
N GLY A 277 -20.17 14.65 -24.53
CA GLY A 277 -19.82 15.95 -23.92
C GLY A 277 -18.55 15.94 -23.04
N ARG A 278 -17.81 14.83 -23.00
CA ARG A 278 -16.52 14.74 -22.31
C ARG A 278 -15.38 15.31 -23.17
N PRO A 279 -14.50 16.18 -22.64
CA PRO A 279 -13.23 16.50 -23.28
C PRO A 279 -12.45 15.23 -23.66
N CYS A 280 -11.99 15.22 -24.91
CA CYS A 280 -11.27 14.11 -25.50
C CYS A 280 -9.93 14.61 -26.03
N TYR A 281 -8.96 13.70 -26.12
CA TYR A 281 -7.66 13.96 -26.70
C TYR A 281 -7.31 12.80 -27.65
N ASP A 282 -6.54 13.12 -28.68
CA ASP A 282 -5.83 12.14 -29.47
C ASP A 282 -4.42 11.97 -28.90
N VAL A 283 -4.13 10.77 -28.39
CA VAL A 283 -2.80 10.36 -27.95
C VAL A 283 -2.14 9.62 -29.10
N GLU A 284 -1.09 10.22 -29.66
CA GLU A 284 -0.24 9.64 -30.70
C GLU A 284 0.98 8.98 -30.05
N PHE A 285 1.38 7.84 -30.61
CA PHE A 285 2.47 7.01 -30.10
C PHE A 285 3.63 6.85 -31.08
N SER A 286 4.76 6.32 -30.62
CA SER A 286 6.00 6.12 -31.38
C SER A 286 5.91 5.10 -32.51
N ASP A 287 4.84 4.29 -32.53
CA ASP A 287 4.46 3.41 -33.65
C ASP A 287 3.45 4.06 -34.62
N GLY A 288 3.06 5.30 -34.37
CA GLY A 288 2.04 6.03 -35.13
C GLY A 288 0.60 5.67 -34.77
N THR A 289 0.37 4.79 -33.79
CA THR A 289 -0.99 4.56 -33.27
C THR A 289 -1.53 5.87 -32.73
N VAL A 290 -2.77 6.22 -33.09
CA VAL A 290 -3.50 7.34 -32.49
C VAL A 290 -4.74 6.79 -31.80
N ILE A 291 -4.82 6.96 -30.48
CA ILE A 291 -5.98 6.55 -29.69
C ILE A 291 -6.70 7.79 -29.18
N THR A 292 -7.99 7.89 -29.52
CA THR A 292 -8.87 8.89 -28.93
C THR A 292 -9.41 8.40 -27.59
N ALA A 293 -9.09 9.13 -26.54
CA ALA A 293 -9.51 8.82 -25.18
C ALA A 293 -10.14 10.05 -24.51
N ASP A 294 -11.02 9.84 -23.52
CA ASP A 294 -11.45 10.95 -22.67
C ASP A 294 -10.33 11.38 -21.71
N GLU A 295 -10.43 12.60 -21.19
CA GLU A 295 -9.37 13.20 -20.35
C GLU A 295 -9.08 12.43 -19.04
N LEU A 296 -9.99 11.53 -18.64
CA LEU A 296 -9.96 10.69 -17.44
C LEU A 296 -9.60 9.24 -17.75
N HIS A 297 -9.41 8.87 -19.02
CA HIS A 297 -8.86 7.58 -19.37
C HIS A 297 -7.44 7.48 -18.82
N GLN A 298 -7.18 6.39 -18.12
CA GLN A 298 -5.89 6.10 -17.53
C GLN A 298 -4.96 5.42 -18.55
N TRP A 299 -3.66 5.48 -18.30
CA TRP A 299 -2.63 4.99 -19.21
C TRP A 299 -1.44 4.53 -18.37
N PRO A 300 -0.86 3.36 -18.62
CA PRO A 300 0.17 2.78 -17.79
C PRO A 300 1.51 3.11 -18.40
N THR A 301 2.22 4.06 -17.80
CA THR A 301 3.59 4.37 -18.21
C THR A 301 4.56 3.62 -17.29
N ARG A 302 5.83 3.54 -17.69
CA ARG A 302 6.93 3.02 -16.86
C ARG A 302 7.15 3.85 -15.58
N ARG A 303 6.50 5.01 -15.46
CA ARG A 303 6.47 5.88 -14.27
C ARG A 303 5.19 5.71 -13.42
N GLY A 304 4.30 4.80 -13.79
CA GLY A 304 3.00 4.58 -13.13
C GLY A 304 1.82 4.95 -14.03
N THR A 305 0.61 4.97 -13.45
CA THR A 305 -0.61 5.24 -14.22
C THR A 305 -0.82 6.76 -14.36
N MET A 306 -0.83 7.25 -15.60
CA MET A 306 -1.12 8.64 -15.96
C MET A 306 -2.48 8.76 -16.64
N LEU A 307 -3.13 9.91 -16.54
CA LEU A 307 -4.40 10.15 -17.22
C LEU A 307 -4.16 10.84 -18.58
N THR A 308 -5.09 10.71 -19.54
CA THR A 308 -4.95 11.29 -20.89
C THR A 308 -4.54 12.77 -20.89
N SER A 309 -5.11 13.55 -19.97
CA SER A 309 -4.81 15.00 -19.81
C SER A 309 -3.49 15.32 -19.10
N GLN A 310 -2.75 14.30 -18.66
CA GLN A 310 -1.45 14.38 -18.00
C GLN A 310 -0.33 13.63 -18.75
N LEU A 311 -0.65 12.95 -19.86
CA LEU A 311 0.37 12.36 -20.71
C LEU A 311 1.19 13.46 -21.39
N GLU A 312 2.51 13.38 -21.24
CA GLU A 312 3.46 14.25 -21.90
C GLU A 312 4.19 13.52 -23.04
N VAL A 313 4.69 14.28 -24.01
CA VAL A 313 5.51 13.73 -25.09
C VAL A 313 6.82 13.19 -24.52
N GLY A 314 7.12 11.93 -24.83
CA GLY A 314 8.27 11.18 -24.30
C GLY A 314 7.91 10.20 -23.18
N GLU A 315 6.69 10.20 -22.64
CA GLU A 315 6.24 9.18 -21.68
C GLU A 315 6.27 7.78 -22.31
N ALA A 316 6.84 6.81 -21.59
CA ALA A 316 7.05 5.44 -22.09
C ALA A 316 5.99 4.50 -21.51
N MET A 317 5.19 3.86 -22.36
CA MET A 317 4.11 2.95 -21.96
C MET A 317 4.66 1.63 -21.40
N VAL A 318 3.83 0.91 -20.65
CA VAL A 318 4.06 -0.50 -20.33
C VAL A 318 3.74 -1.33 -21.56
N ASP A 319 4.71 -2.14 -22.00
CA ASP A 319 4.60 -2.95 -23.20
C ASP A 319 3.67 -4.16 -23.00
N ALA A 320 2.88 -4.49 -24.04
CA ALA A 320 2.06 -5.68 -24.05
C ALA A 320 2.94 -6.93 -24.24
N ALA A 321 2.64 -8.01 -23.52
CA ALA A 321 3.27 -9.30 -23.77
C ALA A 321 2.87 -9.85 -25.15
N ALA A 322 3.74 -10.67 -25.75
CA ALA A 322 3.46 -11.33 -27.02
C ALA A 322 2.17 -12.16 -26.92
N VAL A 323 1.27 -11.98 -27.89
CA VAL A 323 -0.06 -12.59 -27.86
C VAL A 323 0.05 -14.12 -27.83
N GLU A 324 -0.72 -14.76 -26.97
CA GLU A 324 -0.78 -16.22 -26.78
C GLU A 324 -2.19 -16.72 -27.10
N LEU A 325 -2.33 -17.44 -28.21
CA LEU A 325 -3.60 -18.00 -28.70
C LEU A 325 -3.48 -19.50 -28.98
N PRO A 326 -4.59 -20.24 -29.08
CA PRO A 326 -4.59 -21.64 -29.51
C PRO A 326 -3.98 -21.84 -30.90
N PRO A 327 -3.39 -23.02 -31.20
CA PRO A 327 -2.88 -23.32 -32.53
C PRO A 327 -4.02 -23.48 -33.54
N ILE A 328 -3.88 -22.85 -34.70
CA ILE A 328 -4.80 -23.06 -35.83
C ILE A 328 -4.37 -24.33 -36.57
N ASN A 329 -5.31 -25.25 -36.74
CA ASN A 329 -5.12 -26.53 -37.42
C ASN A 329 -5.91 -26.56 -38.74
N GLY A 330 -5.52 -27.42 -39.68
CA GLY A 330 -6.24 -27.60 -40.94
C GLY A 330 -5.99 -26.52 -42.01
N LEU A 331 -4.88 -25.78 -41.92
CA LEU A 331 -4.35 -25.00 -43.04
C LEU A 331 -3.36 -25.86 -43.84
N GLU A 332 -3.39 -25.75 -45.17
CA GLU A 332 -2.55 -26.55 -46.07
C GLU A 332 -1.09 -26.08 -46.12
N ASP A 333 -0.87 -24.79 -45.90
CA ASP A 333 0.45 -24.16 -45.90
C ASP A 333 0.96 -24.00 -44.45
N ASP A 334 2.22 -24.34 -44.22
CA ASP A 334 2.84 -24.15 -42.90
C ASP A 334 3.15 -22.66 -42.64
N PRO A 335 3.20 -22.21 -41.37
CA PRO A 335 3.35 -20.79 -41.05
C PRO A 335 4.65 -20.18 -41.57
N TYR A 336 5.74 -20.95 -41.64
CA TYR A 336 7.04 -20.45 -42.10
C TYR A 336 7.04 -20.24 -43.62
N THR A 337 6.42 -21.15 -44.38
CA THR A 337 6.14 -20.99 -45.81
C THR A 337 5.26 -19.76 -46.07
N VAL A 338 4.21 -19.55 -45.25
CA VAL A 338 3.38 -18.34 -45.31
C VAL A 338 4.19 -17.06 -45.04
N GLY A 339 5.13 -17.09 -44.10
CA GLY A 339 6.04 -15.98 -43.82
C GLY A 339 6.93 -15.60 -45.00
N ARG A 340 7.52 -16.60 -45.68
CA ARG A 340 8.33 -16.38 -46.89
C ARG A 340 7.48 -15.81 -48.03
N TRP A 341 6.28 -16.36 -48.23
CA TRP A 341 5.35 -15.87 -49.24
C TRP A 341 4.99 -14.40 -49.00
N LEU A 342 4.74 -14.01 -47.74
CA LEU A 342 4.40 -12.64 -47.31
C LEU A 342 5.53 -11.63 -47.61
N ALA A 343 6.80 -12.04 -47.50
CA ALA A 343 7.94 -11.21 -47.89
C ALA A 343 8.02 -10.96 -49.42
N GLY A 344 7.29 -11.73 -50.22
CA GLY A 344 7.36 -11.71 -51.68
C GLY A 344 8.36 -12.69 -52.29
N ASP A 345 8.73 -13.76 -51.56
CA ASP A 345 9.60 -14.83 -52.06
C ASP A 345 8.94 -15.57 -53.24
N THR A 346 9.53 -15.47 -54.43
CA THR A 346 9.01 -16.11 -55.64
C THR A 346 9.26 -17.61 -55.72
N ALA A 347 10.10 -18.18 -54.85
CA ALA A 347 10.29 -19.64 -54.76
C ALA A 347 9.16 -20.34 -54.00
N VAL A 348 8.21 -19.58 -53.42
CA VAL A 348 7.10 -20.09 -52.61
C VAL A 348 5.75 -19.69 -53.22
N THR A 349 4.82 -20.64 -53.22
CA THR A 349 3.41 -20.46 -53.58
C THR A 349 2.54 -21.08 -52.50
N LEU A 350 1.48 -20.38 -52.09
CA LEU A 350 0.48 -20.94 -51.18
C LEU A 350 -0.44 -21.90 -51.94
N ARG A 351 -0.87 -22.96 -51.27
CA ARG A 351 -1.89 -23.91 -51.75
C ARG A 351 -3.28 -23.47 -51.32
N GLY A 352 -3.38 -22.89 -50.12
CA GLY A 352 -4.59 -22.25 -49.60
C GLY A 352 -4.83 -20.85 -50.17
N HIS A 353 -6.00 -20.30 -49.84
CA HIS A 353 -6.40 -18.93 -50.19
C HIS A 353 -5.50 -17.88 -49.51
N ASP A 354 -5.36 -16.69 -50.11
CA ASP A 354 -4.57 -15.54 -49.61
C ASP A 354 -4.83 -15.17 -48.13
N THR A 355 -5.99 -15.56 -47.58
CA THR A 355 -6.34 -15.43 -46.15
C THR A 355 -5.43 -16.18 -45.16
N ALA A 356 -4.52 -17.06 -45.63
CA ALA A 356 -3.65 -17.86 -44.77
C ALA A 356 -2.80 -17.00 -43.80
N VAL A 357 -2.30 -15.85 -44.28
CA VAL A 357 -1.58 -14.87 -43.46
C VAL A 357 -2.46 -14.36 -42.32
N SER A 358 -3.64 -13.81 -42.65
CA SER A 358 -4.59 -13.25 -41.67
C SER A 358 -5.06 -14.29 -40.65
N ARG A 359 -5.17 -15.56 -41.05
CA ARG A 359 -5.46 -16.65 -40.11
C ARG A 359 -4.28 -16.88 -39.16
N TYR A 360 -3.05 -17.02 -39.64
CA TYR A 360 -1.89 -17.22 -38.76
C TYR A 360 -1.56 -16.03 -37.85
N LEU A 361 -2.00 -14.80 -38.18
CA LEU A 361 -1.99 -13.66 -37.25
C LEU A 361 -2.82 -13.91 -35.97
N ARG A 362 -3.79 -14.83 -36.00
CA ARG A 362 -4.55 -15.31 -34.83
C ARG A 362 -4.19 -16.75 -34.42
N GLY A 363 -3.15 -17.34 -35.00
CA GLY A 363 -2.60 -18.65 -34.58
C GLY A 363 -1.81 -18.58 -33.27
N SER A 364 -1.18 -19.68 -32.88
CA SER A 364 -0.40 -19.70 -31.63
C SER A 364 0.89 -18.88 -31.72
N LEU A 365 1.45 -18.51 -30.55
CA LEU A 365 2.74 -17.82 -30.46
C LEU A 365 3.86 -18.57 -31.21
N ALA A 366 3.84 -19.92 -31.19
CA ALA A 366 4.76 -20.75 -31.95
C ALA A 366 4.56 -20.64 -33.48
N GLN A 367 3.30 -20.56 -33.94
CA GLN A 367 2.96 -20.39 -35.35
C GLN A 367 3.34 -18.98 -35.84
N ARG A 368 3.01 -17.92 -35.09
CA ARG A 368 3.45 -16.55 -35.40
C ARG A 368 4.98 -16.42 -35.44
N ARG A 369 5.70 -17.01 -34.49
CA ARG A 369 7.19 -17.05 -34.51
C ARG A 369 7.75 -17.85 -35.69
N ALA A 370 7.09 -18.90 -36.13
CA ALA A 370 7.47 -19.60 -37.36
C ALA A 370 7.24 -18.73 -38.60
N MET A 371 6.12 -18.01 -38.68
CA MET A 371 5.83 -17.04 -39.74
C MET A 371 6.84 -15.88 -39.77
N LEU A 372 7.23 -15.33 -38.61
CA LEU A 372 8.26 -14.29 -38.54
C LEU A 372 9.63 -14.80 -39.02
N ARG A 373 10.02 -16.04 -38.69
CA ARG A 373 11.27 -16.63 -39.22
C ARG A 373 11.26 -16.75 -40.75
N GLY A 374 10.12 -17.11 -41.33
CA GLY A 374 9.94 -17.16 -42.78
C GLY A 374 10.05 -15.76 -43.42
N LEU A 375 9.37 -14.78 -42.83
CA LEU A 375 9.40 -13.38 -43.27
C LEU A 375 10.83 -12.83 -43.23
N LEU A 376 11.54 -12.99 -42.11
CA LEU A 376 12.92 -12.50 -41.93
C LEU A 376 13.90 -13.15 -42.91
N GLN A 377 13.79 -14.45 -43.17
CA GLN A 377 14.69 -15.14 -44.11
C GLN A 377 14.50 -14.71 -45.57
N ALA A 378 13.29 -14.30 -45.94
CA ALA A 378 12.96 -13.84 -47.29
C ALA A 378 13.00 -12.29 -47.44
N SER A 379 13.44 -11.58 -46.41
CA SER A 379 13.61 -10.12 -46.40
C SER A 379 15.08 -9.75 -46.33
N ASP A 380 15.43 -8.55 -46.79
CA ASP A 380 16.70 -7.91 -46.43
C ASP A 380 16.55 -7.31 -45.02
N VAL A 381 17.47 -7.63 -44.12
CA VAL A 381 17.40 -7.27 -42.69
C VAL A 381 18.69 -6.59 -42.27
N ILE A 382 18.58 -5.32 -41.87
CA ILE A 382 19.70 -4.48 -41.46
C ILE A 382 19.62 -4.25 -39.94
N GLY A 383 20.60 -4.77 -39.21
CA GLY A 383 20.69 -4.75 -37.75
C GLY A 383 21.41 -6.00 -37.23
N GLY A 384 21.88 -5.95 -35.98
CA GLY A 384 22.46 -7.11 -35.27
C GLY A 384 21.41 -7.82 -34.41
N PRO A 385 21.66 -9.08 -33.97
CA PRO A 385 20.76 -9.77 -33.06
C PRO A 385 20.69 -9.05 -31.70
N GLY A 386 19.52 -8.49 -31.45
CA GLY A 386 19.15 -7.63 -30.33
C GLY A 386 17.72 -7.14 -30.55
N ASP A 387 17.33 -6.01 -29.95
CA ASP A 387 15.91 -5.61 -29.87
C ASP A 387 15.43 -4.65 -30.97
N SER A 388 16.29 -4.21 -31.90
CA SER A 388 15.91 -3.29 -32.99
C SER A 388 16.51 -3.70 -34.34
N PHE A 389 15.68 -3.75 -35.37
CA PHE A 389 16.10 -4.10 -36.73
C PHE A 389 15.24 -3.40 -37.79
N THR A 390 15.80 -3.24 -38.99
CA THR A 390 15.06 -2.76 -40.18
C THR A 390 14.83 -3.92 -41.13
N LEU A 391 13.58 -4.11 -41.55
CA LEU A 391 13.15 -5.15 -42.47
C LEU A 391 12.68 -4.52 -43.78
N THR A 392 13.30 -4.91 -44.88
CA THR A 392 12.91 -4.54 -46.24
C THR A 392 12.54 -5.79 -47.01
N ALA A 393 11.27 -5.92 -47.38
CA ALA A 393 10.76 -7.03 -48.19
C ALA A 393 10.24 -6.52 -49.53
N ARG A 394 10.06 -7.44 -50.49
CA ARG A 394 9.57 -7.09 -51.83
C ARG A 394 8.10 -6.69 -51.81
N TRP A 395 7.30 -7.37 -50.98
CA TRP A 395 5.84 -7.33 -50.90
C TRP A 395 5.16 -7.73 -52.24
N ARG A 396 4.08 -8.51 -52.19
CA ARG A 396 3.30 -8.87 -53.40
C ARG A 396 2.18 -7.88 -53.63
N LEU A 397 1.54 -7.45 -52.55
CA LEU A 397 0.49 -6.44 -52.50
C LEU A 397 0.87 -5.35 -51.48
N PRO A 398 0.38 -4.09 -51.63
CA PRO A 398 0.62 -3.03 -50.66
C PRO A 398 0.16 -3.36 -49.23
N GLN A 399 -0.83 -4.25 -49.10
CA GLN A 399 -1.44 -4.70 -47.84
C GLN A 399 -0.55 -5.68 -47.06
N ASP A 400 0.37 -6.38 -47.73
CA ASP A 400 1.26 -7.37 -47.11
C ASP A 400 2.15 -6.73 -46.04
N ARG A 401 2.59 -5.49 -46.28
CA ARG A 401 3.34 -4.71 -45.29
C ARG A 401 2.52 -4.52 -44.01
N THR A 402 1.23 -4.22 -44.11
CA THR A 402 0.35 -4.03 -42.95
C THR A 402 0.18 -5.34 -42.18
N LEU A 403 0.02 -6.47 -42.88
CA LEU A 403 -0.04 -7.80 -42.26
C LEU A 403 1.28 -8.19 -41.56
N ALA A 404 2.42 -7.77 -42.11
CA ALA A 404 3.73 -7.95 -41.47
C ALA A 404 3.92 -7.04 -40.23
N VAL A 405 3.40 -5.81 -40.25
CA VAL A 405 3.35 -4.94 -39.06
C VAL A 405 2.47 -5.57 -37.98
N GLU A 406 1.28 -6.07 -38.33
CA GLU A 406 0.39 -6.76 -37.37
C GLU A 406 1.04 -8.04 -36.79
N LEU A 407 1.80 -8.79 -37.59
CA LEU A 407 2.60 -9.93 -37.10
C LEU A 407 3.61 -9.49 -36.03
N LEU A 408 4.31 -8.39 -36.27
CA LEU A 408 5.31 -7.86 -35.34
C LEU A 408 4.65 -7.34 -34.06
N SER A 409 3.56 -6.58 -34.18
CA SER A 409 2.78 -6.08 -33.03
C SER A 409 2.20 -7.21 -32.17
N THR A 410 1.62 -8.25 -32.78
CA THR A 410 1.11 -9.44 -32.05
C THR A 410 2.22 -10.30 -31.43
N LEU A 411 3.48 -10.06 -31.77
CA LEU A 411 4.66 -10.66 -31.13
C LEU A 411 5.30 -9.77 -30.06
N GLY A 412 4.71 -8.61 -29.75
CA GLY A 412 5.20 -7.66 -28.75
C GLY A 412 6.26 -6.69 -29.27
N HIS A 413 6.45 -6.56 -30.58
CA HIS A 413 7.38 -5.59 -31.15
C HIS A 413 6.72 -4.23 -31.38
N VAL A 414 7.39 -3.15 -30.97
CA VAL A 414 7.02 -1.77 -31.32
C VAL A 414 7.59 -1.46 -32.72
N VAL A 415 6.72 -1.02 -33.63
CA VAL A 415 7.06 -0.81 -35.04
C VAL A 415 6.85 0.65 -35.41
N ALA A 416 7.90 1.35 -35.84
CA ALA A 416 7.81 2.77 -36.18
C ALA A 416 6.86 2.99 -37.39
N PRO A 417 6.15 4.14 -37.43
CA PRO A 417 5.22 4.44 -38.51
C PRO A 417 5.93 4.53 -39.86
N GLY A 418 5.23 4.09 -40.92
CA GLY A 418 5.74 4.17 -42.28
C GLY A 418 4.69 3.80 -43.30
N TRP A 419 4.93 4.19 -44.55
CA TRP A 419 3.98 4.09 -45.66
C TRP A 419 4.16 2.78 -46.44
N THR A 420 3.20 2.45 -47.29
CA THR A 420 3.33 1.34 -48.25
C THR A 420 4.58 1.54 -49.12
N GLY A 421 5.50 0.58 -49.08
CA GLY A 421 6.78 0.62 -49.82
C GLY A 421 7.98 1.16 -49.02
N THR A 422 7.80 1.67 -47.79
CA THR A 422 8.95 1.96 -46.91
C THR A 422 9.39 0.70 -46.16
N PRO A 423 10.66 0.61 -45.72
CA PRO A 423 11.08 -0.40 -44.75
C PRO A 423 10.20 -0.39 -43.50
N ILE A 424 10.19 -1.52 -42.80
CA ILE A 424 9.62 -1.67 -41.47
C ILE A 424 10.76 -1.51 -40.47
N HIS A 425 10.67 -0.50 -39.61
CA HIS A 425 11.66 -0.29 -38.55
C HIS A 425 11.08 -0.78 -37.23
N VAL A 426 11.69 -1.80 -36.63
CA VAL A 426 11.34 -2.31 -35.30
C VAL A 426 12.24 -1.65 -34.27
N SER A 427 11.64 -1.00 -33.27
CA SER A 427 12.38 -0.28 -32.22
C SER A 427 12.57 -1.13 -30.97
N SER A 428 13.78 -1.05 -30.41
CA SER A 428 14.08 -1.54 -29.06
C SER A 428 13.49 -0.59 -28.03
N GLY A 429 12.73 -1.13 -27.08
CA GLY A 429 12.19 -0.39 -25.95
C GLY A 429 10.69 -0.15 -26.00
N ALA A 430 10.19 0.60 -25.01
CA ALA A 430 8.77 0.84 -24.88
C ALA A 430 8.21 1.75 -25.96
N ARG A 431 6.95 1.52 -26.31
CA ARG A 431 6.14 2.53 -27.00
C ARG A 431 6.19 3.83 -26.22
N THR A 432 6.55 4.95 -26.85
CA THR A 432 6.48 6.28 -26.23
C THR A 432 5.35 7.12 -26.80
N VAL A 433 4.88 8.10 -26.04
CA VAL A 433 3.93 9.12 -26.48
C VAL A 433 4.65 10.15 -27.34
N THR A 434 4.16 10.42 -28.55
CA THR A 434 4.74 11.39 -29.50
C THR A 434 3.92 12.66 -29.61
N ALA A 435 2.61 12.62 -29.36
CA ALA A 435 1.77 13.81 -29.22
C ALA A 435 0.54 13.55 -28.34
N VAL A 436 0.07 14.59 -27.66
CA VAL A 436 -1.23 14.59 -26.97
C VAL A 436 -1.98 15.84 -27.41
N ARG A 437 -3.02 15.67 -28.24
CA ARG A 437 -3.75 16.79 -28.85
C ARG A 437 -5.18 16.83 -28.35
N ALA A 438 -5.57 17.91 -27.68
CA ALA A 438 -6.95 18.14 -27.30
C ALA A 438 -7.83 18.24 -28.57
N ARG A 439 -9.01 17.62 -28.55
CA ARG A 439 -9.96 17.63 -29.67
C ARG A 439 -11.38 17.92 -29.21
N HIS A 440 -12.26 18.15 -30.19
CA HIS A 440 -13.69 18.21 -29.92
C HIS A 440 -14.17 16.90 -29.27
N SER A 441 -15.06 17.04 -28.28
CA SER A 441 -15.69 15.93 -27.59
C SER A 441 -16.30 14.95 -28.58
N VAL A 442 -15.99 13.67 -28.42
CA VAL A 442 -16.62 12.58 -29.15
C VAL A 442 -17.42 11.69 -28.21
N ALA A 443 -18.26 10.86 -28.81
CA ALA A 443 -18.89 9.75 -28.12
C ALA A 443 -17.80 8.79 -27.61
N VAL A 444 -17.76 8.57 -26.29
CA VAL A 444 -16.82 7.65 -25.63
C VAL A 444 -17.56 6.59 -24.82
N ARG A 445 -16.95 5.44 -24.60
CA ARG A 445 -17.53 4.31 -23.87
C ARG A 445 -16.45 3.54 -23.12
N CYS A 446 -16.82 3.01 -21.97
CA CYS A 446 -15.96 2.23 -21.09
C CYS A 446 -16.42 0.76 -21.08
N VAL A 447 -15.46 -0.16 -21.17
CA VAL A 447 -15.65 -1.61 -20.97
C VAL A 447 -14.75 -2.15 -19.87
N GLN A 448 -15.13 -3.29 -19.29
CA GLN A 448 -14.41 -4.01 -18.26
C GLN A 448 -14.20 -5.47 -18.70
N VAL A 449 -13.02 -6.01 -18.43
CA VAL A 449 -12.64 -7.39 -18.81
C VAL A 449 -12.26 -8.25 -17.59
N ASP A 450 -12.21 -9.56 -17.79
CA ASP A 450 -12.04 -10.60 -16.77
C ASP A 450 -10.62 -11.14 -16.55
N ASN A 451 -9.56 -10.45 -16.99
CA ASN A 451 -8.19 -10.82 -16.57
C ASN A 451 -7.82 -10.15 -15.24
N ALA A 452 -6.81 -10.70 -14.56
CA ALA A 452 -6.51 -10.34 -13.16
C ALA A 452 -6.11 -8.86 -12.97
N ALA A 453 -5.59 -8.20 -14.01
CA ALA A 453 -5.28 -6.78 -13.99
C ALA A 453 -6.51 -5.90 -14.34
N HIS A 454 -7.59 -6.46 -14.87
CA HIS A 454 -8.74 -5.76 -15.47
C HIS A 454 -8.36 -4.85 -16.65
N VAL A 455 -7.39 -5.32 -17.43
CA VAL A 455 -6.68 -4.59 -18.47
C VAL A 455 -6.98 -5.21 -19.81
N TYR A 456 -7.52 -4.46 -20.75
CA TYR A 456 -7.61 -4.89 -22.14
C TYR A 456 -6.71 -4.03 -23.00
N LEU A 457 -6.34 -4.60 -24.13
CA LEU A 457 -5.56 -3.94 -25.16
C LEU A 457 -6.50 -3.08 -26.01
N ALA A 458 -6.05 -1.87 -26.34
CA ALA A 458 -6.81 -0.87 -27.07
C ALA A 458 -5.95 -0.21 -28.16
N GLY A 459 -6.60 0.12 -29.28
CA GLY A 459 -5.95 0.52 -30.51
C GLY A 459 -5.12 -0.59 -31.15
N ASP A 460 -4.59 -0.25 -32.32
CA ASP A 460 -3.60 -1.00 -33.09
C ASP A 460 -2.38 -1.36 -32.21
N GLY A 461 -2.09 -0.49 -31.23
CA GLY A 461 -0.93 -0.54 -30.35
C GLY A 461 -1.05 -1.38 -29.06
N MET A 462 -2.21 -1.48 -28.37
CA MET A 462 -2.46 -2.31 -27.16
C MET A 462 -2.06 -1.70 -25.76
N VAL A 463 -2.99 -1.16 -24.89
CA VAL A 463 -2.65 -0.38 -23.62
C VAL A 463 -3.64 -0.37 -22.34
N PRO A 464 -3.20 -0.55 -21.02
CA PRO A 464 -3.92 -0.65 -19.63
C PRO A 464 -4.44 0.54 -18.64
N THR A 465 -5.10 0.26 -17.44
CA THR A 465 -5.84 1.22 -16.44
C THR A 465 -6.28 0.77 -14.95
N HIS A 466 -6.52 1.62 -13.86
CA HIS A 466 -7.00 1.28 -12.41
C HIS A 466 -7.81 2.30 -11.40
N ASN A 467 -7.81 2.31 -9.99
CA ASN A 467 -8.99 2.67 -9.05
C ASN A 467 -8.95 3.01 -7.44
N SER A 468 -8.86 4.27 -6.88
CA SER A 468 -8.91 4.57 -5.37
C SER A 468 -9.67 5.84 -4.84
N THR A 469 -10.75 5.78 -4.01
CA THR A 469 -11.42 7.05 -3.49
C THR A 469 -11.92 7.10 -2.02
N LEU A 470 -12.58 6.07 -1.45
CA LEU A 470 -13.23 6.22 -0.12
C LEU A 470 -12.25 6.52 1.04
N ALA A 471 -11.06 5.92 1.05
CA ALA A 471 -10.12 6.12 2.16
C ALA A 471 -9.64 7.57 2.29
N LEU A 472 -9.64 8.34 1.19
CA LEU A 472 -9.33 9.76 1.23
C LEU A 472 -10.40 10.56 1.99
N ASP A 473 -11.67 10.15 1.95
CA ASP A 473 -12.73 10.83 2.72
C ASP A 473 -12.56 10.64 4.23
N PHE A 474 -12.14 9.45 4.67
CA PHE A 474 -11.79 9.21 6.08
C PHE A 474 -10.61 10.08 6.54
N MET A 475 -9.57 10.20 5.72
CA MET A 475 -8.42 11.08 6.03
C MET A 475 -8.79 12.57 6.05
N ARG A 476 -9.66 13.01 5.13
CA ARG A 476 -10.18 14.39 5.13
C ARG A 476 -10.95 14.69 6.41
N SER A 477 -11.78 13.75 6.85
CA SER A 477 -12.47 13.87 8.14
C SER A 477 -11.47 13.96 9.29
N CYS A 478 -10.59 12.96 9.42
CA CYS A 478 -9.56 12.87 10.45
C CYS A 478 -8.69 14.13 10.55
N SER A 479 -7.94 14.47 9.50
CA SER A 479 -6.91 15.50 9.58
C SER A 479 -7.39 16.90 9.23
N ILE A 480 -8.28 17.07 8.26
CA ILE A 480 -8.69 18.43 7.83
C ILE A 480 -9.81 18.96 8.73
N LYS A 481 -10.84 18.15 9.01
CA LYS A 481 -11.98 18.59 9.85
C LYS A 481 -11.70 18.48 11.35
N HIS A 482 -11.05 17.40 11.78
CA HIS A 482 -10.84 17.09 13.20
C HIS A 482 -9.41 17.31 13.69
N GLN A 483 -8.48 17.75 12.82
CA GLN A 483 -7.08 18.08 13.16
C GLN A 483 -6.30 16.94 13.86
N MET A 484 -6.70 15.70 13.57
CA MET A 484 -6.07 14.47 14.05
C MET A 484 -5.03 13.98 13.02
N ALA A 485 -3.83 13.58 13.46
CA ALA A 485 -2.79 13.24 12.50
C ALA A 485 -3.10 11.93 11.75
N SER A 486 -2.92 11.90 10.43
CA SER A 486 -3.11 10.70 9.61
C SER A 486 -2.05 10.52 8.56
N VAL A 487 -1.79 9.27 8.15
CA VAL A 487 -0.83 8.95 7.08
C VAL A 487 -1.43 7.98 6.07
N ILE A 488 -1.13 8.20 4.78
CA ILE A 488 -1.36 7.22 3.71
C ILE A 488 -0.04 6.74 3.12
N PHE A 489 0.08 5.42 3.06
CA PHE A 489 1.08 4.72 2.26
C PHE A 489 0.42 4.30 0.95
N SER A 490 0.81 4.96 -0.14
CA SER A 490 0.21 4.81 -1.47
C SER A 490 1.17 4.12 -2.42
N LEU A 491 0.78 2.96 -2.91
CA LEU A 491 1.50 2.09 -3.83
C LEU A 491 0.94 2.18 -5.26
N GLU A 492 -0.29 2.69 -5.41
CA GLU A 492 -1.00 2.81 -6.69
C GLU A 492 -1.03 4.26 -7.21
N MET A 493 -1.21 5.25 -6.33
CA MET A 493 -1.29 6.67 -6.69
C MET A 493 -0.06 7.49 -6.26
N SER A 494 0.29 8.51 -7.06
CA SER A 494 1.29 9.52 -6.65
C SER A 494 0.74 10.51 -5.62
N LYS A 495 1.63 11.11 -4.84
CA LYS A 495 1.31 12.16 -3.86
C LYS A 495 0.61 13.36 -4.48
N SER A 496 1.01 13.77 -5.68
CA SER A 496 0.37 14.85 -6.44
C SER A 496 -1.09 14.53 -6.78
N GLU A 497 -1.39 13.27 -7.12
CA GLU A 497 -2.75 12.84 -7.40
C GLU A 497 -3.63 12.85 -6.13
N ILE A 498 -3.10 12.34 -5.02
CA ILE A 498 -3.77 12.37 -3.71
C ILE A 498 -4.09 13.82 -3.33
N VAL A 499 -3.11 14.73 -3.39
CA VAL A 499 -3.29 16.15 -3.06
C VAL A 499 -4.35 16.81 -3.94
N MET A 500 -4.36 16.57 -5.25
CA MET A 500 -5.41 17.12 -6.14
C MET A 500 -6.80 16.59 -5.80
N ARG A 501 -6.94 15.32 -5.42
CA ARG A 501 -8.22 14.74 -4.99
C ARG A 501 -8.70 15.34 -3.67
N LEU A 502 -7.82 15.50 -2.69
CA LEU A 502 -8.11 16.18 -1.42
C LEU A 502 -8.61 17.63 -1.65
N LEU A 503 -7.88 18.41 -2.46
CA LEU A 503 -8.24 19.79 -2.80
C LEU A 503 -9.58 19.89 -3.55
N SER A 504 -9.80 19.03 -4.56
CA SER A 504 -11.07 18.90 -5.30
C SER A 504 -12.24 18.67 -4.34
N ALA A 505 -12.06 17.74 -3.41
CA ALA A 505 -13.09 17.30 -2.49
C ALA A 505 -13.41 18.30 -1.37
N GLU A 506 -12.42 19.09 -0.91
CA GLU A 506 -12.59 20.17 0.08
C GLU A 506 -13.12 21.47 -0.53
N ALA A 507 -12.52 21.95 -1.62
CA ALA A 507 -12.94 23.19 -2.28
C ALA A 507 -14.27 23.02 -3.07
N ARG A 508 -14.74 21.77 -3.22
CA ARG A 508 -15.85 21.38 -4.12
C ARG A 508 -15.66 21.89 -5.54
N VAL A 509 -14.41 21.91 -5.99
CA VAL A 509 -14.04 22.21 -7.38
C VAL A 509 -13.92 20.86 -8.09
N LYS A 510 -14.44 20.75 -9.32
CA LYS A 510 -14.31 19.50 -10.08
C LYS A 510 -12.83 19.17 -10.27
N LEU A 511 -12.41 17.95 -9.93
CA LEU A 511 -11.04 17.48 -10.13
C LEU A 511 -10.56 17.74 -11.58
N GLN A 512 -11.48 17.58 -12.52
CA GLN A 512 -11.30 17.88 -13.94
C GLN A 512 -10.95 19.36 -14.22
N ASN A 513 -11.65 20.32 -13.59
CA ASN A 513 -11.37 21.75 -13.76
C ASN A 513 -9.98 22.11 -13.22
N MET A 514 -9.61 21.52 -12.06
CA MET A 514 -8.28 21.68 -11.48
C MET A 514 -7.17 21.11 -12.37
N ARG A 515 -7.33 19.86 -12.82
CA ARG A 515 -6.33 19.16 -13.66
C ARG A 515 -6.18 19.75 -15.06
N SER A 516 -7.24 20.37 -15.60
CA SER A 516 -7.20 21.04 -16.91
C SER A 516 -6.83 22.54 -16.85
N GLY A 517 -6.60 23.09 -15.66
CA GLY A 517 -6.34 24.52 -15.45
C GLY A 517 -7.54 25.43 -15.74
N ARG A 518 -8.72 24.87 -16.02
CA ARG A 518 -9.96 25.60 -16.36
C ARG A 518 -10.76 25.98 -15.11
N MET A 519 -10.07 26.50 -14.11
CA MET A 519 -10.68 27.02 -12.88
C MET A 519 -11.20 28.43 -13.12
N THR A 520 -12.45 28.68 -12.75
CA THR A 520 -13.02 30.03 -12.69
C THR A 520 -12.44 30.83 -11.53
N ASP A 521 -12.59 32.16 -11.53
CA ASP A 521 -12.15 33.00 -10.41
C ASP A 521 -12.83 32.61 -9.08
N ASP A 522 -14.06 32.10 -9.13
CA ASP A 522 -14.75 31.51 -7.97
C ASP A 522 -14.12 30.17 -7.54
N ASP A 523 -13.78 29.28 -8.49
CA ASP A 523 -13.06 28.03 -8.16
C ASP A 523 -11.70 28.34 -7.51
N TRP A 524 -10.96 29.33 -8.02
CA TRP A 524 -9.70 29.80 -7.42
C TRP A 524 -9.92 30.38 -6.02
N THR A 525 -10.97 31.19 -5.84
CA THR A 525 -11.33 31.76 -4.54
C THR A 525 -11.70 30.67 -3.52
N ARG A 526 -12.49 29.67 -3.93
CA ARG A 526 -12.85 28.52 -3.08
C ARG A 526 -11.66 27.63 -2.74
N LEU A 527 -10.75 27.41 -3.70
CA LEU A 527 -9.51 26.68 -3.48
C LEU A 527 -8.60 27.42 -2.51
N ALA A 528 -8.32 28.71 -2.74
CA ALA A 528 -7.48 29.54 -1.88
C ALA A 528 -8.02 29.59 -0.44
N LYS A 529 -9.34 29.72 -0.28
CA LYS A 529 -10.00 29.69 1.03
C LYS A 529 -9.82 28.36 1.78
N LYS A 530 -9.63 27.24 1.07
CA LYS A 530 -9.41 25.91 1.65
C LYS A 530 -7.95 25.50 1.75
N MET A 531 -7.04 26.26 1.13
CA MET A 531 -5.61 25.95 1.13
C MET A 531 -4.97 26.07 2.52
N SER A 532 -5.43 27.01 3.38
CA SER A 532 -4.97 27.12 4.78
C SER A 532 -5.36 25.86 5.57
N ASP A 533 -6.67 25.54 5.62
CA ASP A 533 -7.21 24.36 6.30
C ASP A 533 -6.47 23.06 5.94
N ILE A 534 -6.08 22.89 4.67
CA ILE A 534 -5.38 21.71 4.16
C ILE A 534 -3.87 21.76 4.43
N SER A 535 -3.25 22.94 4.40
CA SER A 535 -1.81 23.11 4.66
C SER A 535 -1.46 23.04 6.15
N GLU A 536 -2.42 23.34 7.03
CA GLU A 536 -2.27 23.27 8.48
C GLU A 536 -2.64 21.87 9.03
N ALA A 537 -3.46 21.11 8.29
CA ALA A 537 -3.88 19.77 8.66
C ALA A 537 -2.69 18.80 8.80
N PRO A 538 -2.62 17.98 9.87
CA PRO A 538 -1.56 16.99 10.09
C PRO A 538 -1.74 15.72 9.21
N LEU A 539 -1.79 15.91 7.89
CA LEU A 539 -1.98 14.85 6.90
C LEU A 539 -0.66 14.53 6.19
N TYR A 540 -0.20 13.28 6.30
CA TYR A 540 1.06 12.80 5.75
C TYR A 540 0.80 11.83 4.57
N ILE A 541 1.63 11.93 3.53
CA ILE A 541 1.53 11.11 2.32
C ILE A 541 2.92 10.57 2.00
N ASP A 542 3.01 9.25 1.83
CA ASP A 542 4.18 8.52 1.37
C ASP A 542 3.82 7.69 0.13
N ASP A 543 4.36 8.08 -1.02
CA ASP A 543 4.20 7.43 -2.32
C ASP A 543 5.50 6.74 -2.79
N SER A 544 6.36 6.32 -1.85
CA SER A 544 7.61 5.63 -2.20
C SER A 544 7.30 4.30 -2.93
N PRO A 545 7.94 4.00 -4.07
CA PRO A 545 7.71 2.76 -4.79
C PRO A 545 8.23 1.54 -4.02
N ASN A 546 7.59 0.40 -4.20
CA ASN A 546 8.02 -0.92 -3.68
C ASN A 546 8.17 -1.03 -2.15
N LEU A 547 7.41 -0.24 -1.36
CA LEU A 547 7.49 -0.29 0.10
C LEU A 547 7.12 -1.68 0.66
N THR A 548 8.03 -2.22 1.47
CA THR A 548 7.80 -3.42 2.26
C THR A 548 6.99 -3.11 3.54
N MET A 549 6.36 -4.13 4.11
CA MET A 549 5.62 -3.99 5.37
C MET A 549 6.51 -3.55 6.55
N THR A 550 7.79 -3.94 6.55
CA THR A 550 8.78 -3.52 7.55
C THR A 550 9.01 -2.01 7.49
N GLU A 551 9.19 -1.46 6.28
CA GLU A 551 9.38 -0.03 6.06
C GLU A 551 8.12 0.78 6.39
N ILE A 552 6.94 0.32 5.96
CA ILE A 552 5.66 0.96 6.33
C ILE A 552 5.53 1.04 7.86
N ARG A 553 5.77 -0.06 8.57
CA ARG A 553 5.72 -0.10 10.03
C ARG A 553 6.77 0.82 10.67
N ALA A 554 7.99 0.84 10.16
CA ALA A 554 9.07 1.69 10.67
C ALA A 554 8.76 3.19 10.47
N LYS A 555 8.24 3.56 9.29
CA LYS A 555 7.81 4.93 8.97
C LYS A 555 6.60 5.36 9.81
N ALA A 556 5.59 4.50 9.96
CA ALA A 556 4.42 4.76 10.80
C ALA A 556 4.80 4.96 12.27
N ARG A 557 5.66 4.10 12.84
CA ARG A 557 6.23 4.28 14.19
C ARG A 557 6.97 5.60 14.35
N ARG A 558 7.85 5.94 13.39
CA ARG A 558 8.62 7.20 13.40
C ARG A 558 7.73 8.44 13.34
N LEU A 559 6.56 8.33 12.69
CA LEU A 559 5.57 9.40 12.64
C LEU A 559 4.78 9.50 13.96
N ALA A 560 4.34 8.38 14.53
CA ALA A 560 3.69 8.31 15.84
C ALA A 560 4.58 8.78 17.01
N GLN A 561 5.91 8.74 16.85
CA GLN A 561 6.84 9.36 17.81
C GLN A 561 6.92 10.89 17.71
N LYS A 562 6.57 11.47 16.55
CA LYS A 562 6.68 12.91 16.27
C LYS A 562 5.34 13.64 16.35
N THR A 563 4.24 12.91 16.31
CA THR A 563 2.87 13.40 16.17
C THR A 563 1.94 12.46 16.93
N ASP A 564 0.82 12.96 17.44
CA ASP A 564 -0.29 12.12 17.91
C ASP A 564 -0.98 11.48 16.70
N LEU A 565 -0.38 10.42 16.15
CA LEU A 565 -0.89 9.72 14.97
C LEU A 565 -2.19 8.99 15.34
N ARG A 566 -3.28 9.33 14.65
CA ARG A 566 -4.62 8.79 14.92
C ARG A 566 -5.12 7.84 13.84
N LEU A 567 -4.60 7.88 12.62
CA LEU A 567 -5.08 7.04 11.51
C LEU A 567 -3.96 6.66 10.54
N VAL A 568 -3.92 5.38 10.14
CA VAL A 568 -3.04 4.89 9.07
C VAL A 568 -3.88 4.33 7.93
N VAL A 569 -3.54 4.66 6.69
CA VAL A 569 -4.14 4.13 5.46
C VAL A 569 -3.07 3.43 4.62
N VAL A 570 -3.38 2.25 4.07
CA VAL A 570 -2.50 1.51 3.15
C VAL A 570 -3.28 1.14 1.88
N ASP A 571 -2.81 1.63 0.73
CA ASP A 571 -3.42 1.42 -0.59
C ASP A 571 -2.34 0.96 -1.58
N TYR A 572 -2.37 -0.22 -2.22
CA TYR A 572 -3.34 -1.32 -2.19
C TYR A 572 -2.58 -2.60 -1.76
N MET A 573 -3.07 -3.32 -0.73
CA MET A 573 -2.28 -4.36 -0.05
C MET A 573 -1.70 -5.45 -0.96
N GLN A 574 -2.41 -5.85 -2.02
CA GLN A 574 -1.99 -6.94 -2.90
C GLN A 574 -0.86 -6.58 -3.88
N LEU A 575 -0.39 -5.32 -3.90
CA LEU A 575 0.85 -4.90 -4.60
C LEU A 575 2.09 -4.97 -3.69
N MET A 576 1.93 -5.20 -2.39
CA MET A 576 3.05 -5.34 -1.46
C MET A 576 3.74 -6.69 -1.64
N THR A 577 5.06 -6.67 -1.75
CA THR A 577 5.88 -7.87 -1.58
C THR A 577 6.35 -7.97 -0.13
N SER A 578 6.26 -9.18 0.40
CA SER A 578 6.55 -9.51 1.80
C SER A 578 8.04 -9.73 2.12
N GLY A 579 8.95 -9.47 1.17
CA GLY A 579 10.40 -9.61 1.30
C GLY A 579 10.94 -11.05 1.37
N LYS A 580 10.10 -12.03 1.72
CA LYS A 580 10.43 -13.47 1.71
C LYS A 580 9.84 -14.15 0.48
N ARG A 581 10.38 -15.31 0.10
CA ARG A 581 9.74 -16.18 -0.91
C ARG A 581 8.63 -16.99 -0.27
N PHE A 582 7.40 -16.82 -0.76
CA PHE A 582 6.25 -17.67 -0.42
C PHE A 582 5.90 -18.60 -1.59
N GLU A 583 5.40 -19.80 -1.27
CA GLU A 583 4.96 -20.77 -2.29
C GLU A 583 3.59 -20.42 -2.87
N ASN A 584 2.76 -19.67 -2.13
CA ASN A 584 1.40 -19.30 -2.51
C ASN A 584 1.06 -17.87 -2.04
N ARG A 585 0.51 -17.05 -2.95
CA ARG A 585 0.06 -15.67 -2.67
C ARG A 585 -0.93 -15.57 -1.51
N GLN A 586 -1.74 -16.61 -1.27
CA GLN A 586 -2.64 -16.66 -0.11
C GLN A 586 -1.89 -16.62 1.23
N GLN A 587 -0.70 -17.24 1.32
CA GLN A 587 0.13 -17.20 2.54
C GLN A 587 0.75 -15.80 2.72
N GLU A 588 1.25 -15.20 1.65
CA GLU A 588 1.79 -13.83 1.66
C GLU A 588 0.74 -12.82 2.14
N VAL A 589 -0.48 -12.85 1.57
CA VAL A 589 -1.57 -11.95 1.99
C VAL A 589 -2.01 -12.22 3.44
N SER A 590 -1.90 -13.47 3.92
CA SER A 590 -2.15 -13.82 5.33
C SER A 590 -1.08 -13.30 6.30
N GLU A 591 0.18 -13.24 5.88
CA GLU A 591 1.24 -12.62 6.69
C GLU A 591 1.11 -11.08 6.69
N LEU A 592 0.74 -10.49 5.54
CA LEU A 592 0.48 -9.05 5.41
C LEU A 592 -0.71 -8.61 6.30
N SER A 593 -1.86 -9.30 6.25
CA SER A 593 -3.05 -8.98 7.06
C SER A 593 -2.74 -9.06 8.56
N ARG A 594 -2.10 -10.15 8.99
CA ARG A 594 -1.67 -10.33 10.38
C ARG A 594 -0.70 -9.25 10.82
N THR A 595 0.24 -8.84 9.95
CA THR A 595 1.22 -7.80 10.29
C THR A 595 0.56 -6.42 10.40
N LEU A 596 -0.42 -6.10 9.56
CA LEU A 596 -1.23 -4.88 9.68
C LEU A 596 -2.04 -4.87 10.98
N LYS A 597 -2.66 -6.00 11.36
CA LYS A 597 -3.39 -6.12 12.63
C LYS A 597 -2.48 -5.99 13.85
N LEU A 598 -1.26 -6.53 13.79
CA LEU A 598 -0.25 -6.35 14.85
C LEU A 598 0.23 -4.89 14.91
N MET A 599 0.45 -4.23 13.77
CA MET A 599 0.81 -2.81 13.71
C MET A 599 -0.28 -1.91 14.30
N ALA A 600 -1.56 -2.17 13.99
CA ALA A 600 -2.69 -1.44 14.56
C ALA A 600 -2.69 -1.50 16.10
N LYS A 601 -2.53 -2.70 16.66
CA LYS A 601 -2.45 -2.93 18.11
C LYS A 601 -1.20 -2.34 18.77
N GLU A 602 -0.07 -2.35 18.06
CA GLU A 602 1.21 -1.87 18.58
C GLU A 602 1.31 -0.35 18.62
N LEU A 603 0.76 0.32 17.60
CA LEU A 603 0.68 1.77 17.53
C LEU A 603 -0.51 2.34 18.30
N ASP A 604 -1.48 1.49 18.66
CA ASP A 604 -2.79 1.85 19.20
C ASP A 604 -3.56 2.84 18.29
N VAL A 605 -3.60 2.53 16.99
CA VAL A 605 -4.29 3.34 15.97
C VAL A 605 -5.16 2.46 15.05
N PRO A 606 -6.30 2.97 14.53
CA PRO A 606 -6.99 2.36 13.41
C PRO A 606 -6.10 2.33 12.16
N VAL A 607 -6.00 1.13 11.56
CA VAL A 607 -5.32 0.90 10.28
C VAL A 607 -6.37 0.53 9.23
N VAL A 608 -6.57 1.42 8.26
CA VAL A 608 -7.45 1.21 7.10
C VAL A 608 -6.63 0.60 5.97
N ALA A 609 -7.03 -0.58 5.53
CA ALA A 609 -6.36 -1.32 4.47
C ALA A 609 -7.28 -1.45 3.25
N ILE A 610 -6.85 -0.89 2.12
CA ILE A 610 -7.62 -0.98 0.88
C ILE A 610 -7.38 -2.35 0.23
N SER A 611 -8.47 -2.99 -0.18
CA SER A 611 -8.48 -4.26 -0.88
C SER A 611 -9.37 -4.20 -2.13
N GLN A 612 -9.17 -5.11 -3.07
CA GLN A 612 -10.06 -5.32 -4.22
C GLN A 612 -10.80 -6.64 -4.00
N LEU A 613 -12.05 -6.70 -4.45
CA LEU A 613 -12.88 -7.89 -4.32
C LEU A 613 -12.62 -8.89 -5.44
N ASN A 614 -12.70 -10.18 -5.10
CA ASN A 614 -12.76 -11.23 -6.11
C ASN A 614 -14.10 -11.17 -6.86
N ARG A 615 -14.18 -11.84 -8.02
CA ARG A 615 -15.35 -11.80 -8.91
C ARG A 615 -16.49 -12.74 -8.52
N GLY A 616 -16.46 -13.27 -7.30
CA GLY A 616 -17.56 -14.02 -6.69
C GLY A 616 -18.94 -13.33 -6.72
N PRO A 617 -19.07 -12.00 -6.51
CA PRO A 617 -20.36 -11.33 -6.59
C PRO A 617 -20.87 -11.20 -8.01
N GLU A 618 -20.00 -11.20 -9.03
CA GLU A 618 -20.40 -10.95 -10.42
C GLU A 618 -21.16 -12.14 -11.03
N GLN A 619 -20.94 -13.34 -10.50
CA GLN A 619 -21.61 -14.58 -10.90
C GLN A 619 -22.94 -14.81 -10.14
N ARG A 620 -23.22 -14.02 -9.10
CA ARG A 620 -24.45 -14.11 -8.31
C ARG A 620 -25.55 -13.27 -8.94
N THR A 621 -26.80 -13.73 -8.81
CA THR A 621 -27.98 -12.96 -9.27
C THR A 621 -28.08 -11.62 -8.55
N ASP A 622 -27.80 -11.63 -7.25
CA ASP A 622 -27.49 -10.42 -6.49
C ASP A 622 -25.99 -10.12 -6.59
N LYS A 623 -25.65 -9.07 -7.34
CA LYS A 623 -24.27 -8.60 -7.58
C LYS A 623 -23.71 -7.72 -6.45
N ARG A 624 -24.40 -7.67 -5.31
CA ARG A 624 -23.98 -6.96 -4.11
C ARG A 624 -22.82 -7.71 -3.43
N PRO A 625 -21.71 -7.03 -3.12
CA PRO A 625 -20.52 -7.65 -2.54
C PRO A 625 -20.80 -8.16 -1.12
N MET A 626 -20.21 -9.30 -0.78
CA MET A 626 -20.28 -9.94 0.53
C MET A 626 -18.85 -10.15 1.07
N VAL A 627 -18.71 -10.34 2.38
CA VAL A 627 -17.38 -10.54 3.02
C VAL A 627 -16.66 -11.75 2.44
N SER A 628 -17.42 -12.80 2.10
CA SER A 628 -16.95 -14.00 1.40
C SER A 628 -16.31 -13.76 0.04
N ASP A 629 -16.48 -12.57 -0.57
CA ASP A 629 -15.87 -12.20 -1.84
C ASP A 629 -14.42 -11.70 -1.67
N LEU A 630 -13.90 -11.60 -0.44
CA LEU A 630 -12.47 -11.48 -0.11
C LEU A 630 -11.72 -12.83 -0.23
N ARG A 631 -12.26 -13.80 -1.00
CA ARG A 631 -11.98 -15.25 -0.87
C ARG A 631 -10.54 -15.71 -1.08
N GLU A 632 -9.68 -14.92 -1.71
CA GLU A 632 -8.24 -15.18 -1.79
C GLU A 632 -7.49 -14.83 -0.50
N SER A 633 -8.23 -14.35 0.52
CA SER A 633 -7.72 -13.75 1.74
C SER A 633 -8.68 -13.97 2.91
N GLY A 634 -9.07 -15.23 3.19
CA GLY A 634 -9.86 -15.57 4.37
C GLY A 634 -9.21 -15.15 5.70
N SER A 635 -7.88 -14.95 5.69
CA SER A 635 -7.09 -14.29 6.72
C SER A 635 -7.42 -12.80 6.89
N ILE A 636 -7.53 -12.01 5.81
CA ILE A 636 -8.00 -10.62 5.88
C ILE A 636 -9.38 -10.55 6.54
N GLU A 637 -10.30 -11.44 6.16
CA GLU A 637 -11.62 -11.51 6.82
C GLU A 637 -11.47 -11.78 8.32
N GLN A 638 -10.64 -12.73 8.74
CA GLN A 638 -10.47 -13.10 10.15
C GLN A 638 -9.78 -12.00 10.96
N ASP A 639 -8.68 -11.46 10.47
CA ASP A 639 -7.83 -10.46 11.14
C ASP A 639 -8.50 -9.08 11.26
N SER A 640 -9.32 -8.69 10.27
CA SER A 640 -10.06 -7.43 10.31
C SER A 640 -11.08 -7.41 11.45
N ASP A 641 -11.19 -6.28 12.13
CA ASP A 641 -12.26 -6.03 13.11
C ASP A 641 -13.51 -5.49 12.42
N VAL A 642 -13.32 -4.69 11.36
CA VAL A 642 -14.39 -4.14 10.52
C VAL A 642 -14.09 -4.41 9.04
N VAL A 643 -15.10 -4.83 8.29
CA VAL A 643 -15.01 -4.98 6.83
C VAL A 643 -16.10 -4.14 6.18
N MET A 644 -15.69 -3.16 5.38
CA MET A 644 -16.55 -2.26 4.63
C MET A 644 -16.46 -2.58 3.13
N LEU A 645 -17.60 -2.83 2.50
CA LEU A 645 -17.69 -3.19 1.09
C LEU A 645 -18.41 -2.07 0.33
N LEU A 646 -17.77 -1.54 -0.71
CA LEU A 646 -18.37 -0.51 -1.56
C LEU A 646 -19.22 -1.15 -2.65
N HIS A 647 -20.52 -0.85 -2.60
CA HIS A 647 -21.44 -1.15 -3.68
C HIS A 647 -21.95 0.13 -4.34
N ARG A 648 -22.20 0.04 -5.64
CA ARG A 648 -22.74 1.12 -6.46
C ARG A 648 -23.74 0.50 -7.42
N PRO A 649 -25.06 0.63 -7.15
CA PRO A 649 -26.09 0.10 -8.03
C PRO A 649 -25.98 0.67 -9.44
N ASP A 650 -25.68 1.97 -9.53
CA ASP A 650 -25.53 2.75 -10.77
C ASP A 650 -24.35 2.32 -11.65
N ALA A 651 -23.38 1.60 -11.08
CA ALA A 651 -22.28 0.97 -11.82
C ALA A 651 -22.67 -0.39 -12.44
N ILE A 652 -23.86 -0.92 -12.11
CA ILE A 652 -24.40 -2.18 -12.63
C ILE A 652 -25.60 -1.92 -13.54
N ASP A 653 -26.52 -1.09 -13.08
CA ASP A 653 -27.74 -0.68 -13.78
C ASP A 653 -27.81 0.86 -13.74
N ARG A 654 -27.73 1.49 -14.92
CA ARG A 654 -27.66 2.95 -15.03
C ARG A 654 -29.00 3.63 -14.75
N ASP A 655 -30.10 2.91 -14.92
CA ASP A 655 -31.46 3.40 -14.69
C ASP A 655 -31.97 3.01 -13.29
N HIS A 656 -31.09 2.47 -12.44
CA HIS A 656 -31.42 2.12 -11.06
C HIS A 656 -31.97 3.35 -10.31
N PRO A 657 -33.06 3.23 -9.52
CA PRO A 657 -33.68 4.37 -8.82
C PRO A 657 -32.77 5.15 -7.85
N GLN A 658 -31.58 4.62 -7.56
CA GLN A 658 -30.55 5.18 -6.69
C GLN A 658 -29.31 5.64 -7.49
N ALA A 659 -29.50 6.08 -8.74
CA ALA A 659 -28.42 6.60 -9.57
C ALA A 659 -27.72 7.81 -8.91
N GLY A 660 -26.39 7.74 -8.77
CA GLY A 660 -25.63 8.73 -8.01
C GLY A 660 -25.56 8.49 -6.49
N GLU A 661 -26.17 7.43 -5.97
CA GLU A 661 -25.90 6.91 -4.61
C GLU A 661 -24.85 5.77 -4.67
N ALA A 662 -24.19 5.55 -3.53
CA ALA A 662 -23.38 4.38 -3.26
C ALA A 662 -23.75 3.81 -1.90
N GLU A 663 -23.45 2.53 -1.67
CA GLU A 663 -23.65 1.88 -0.38
C GLU A 663 -22.28 1.53 0.23
N ILE A 664 -22.10 1.91 1.48
CA ILE A 664 -21.06 1.38 2.37
C ILE A 664 -21.70 0.23 3.15
N ILE A 665 -21.43 -1.00 2.74
CA ILE A 665 -21.93 -2.21 3.40
C ILE A 665 -20.92 -2.62 4.45
N VAL A 666 -21.22 -2.38 5.73
CA VAL A 666 -20.43 -2.90 6.85
C VAL A 666 -20.77 -4.38 7.00
N GLY A 667 -20.07 -5.22 6.24
CA GLY A 667 -20.31 -6.66 6.17
C GLY A 667 -19.81 -7.43 7.38
N LYS A 668 -18.81 -6.89 8.09
CA LYS A 668 -18.32 -7.41 9.38
C LYS A 668 -18.07 -6.25 10.34
N HIS A 669 -18.47 -6.40 11.59
CA HIS A 669 -18.14 -5.51 12.69
C HIS A 669 -17.97 -6.35 13.97
N ARG A 670 -16.77 -6.42 14.55
CA ARG A 670 -16.50 -7.25 15.75
C ARG A 670 -17.12 -6.69 17.04
N ALA A 671 -17.36 -5.39 17.12
CA ALA A 671 -17.74 -4.68 18.35
C ALA A 671 -19.17 -4.12 18.32
N GLY A 672 -19.94 -4.37 17.27
CA GLY A 672 -21.27 -3.78 17.09
C GLY A 672 -22.00 -4.37 15.88
N PRO A 673 -23.16 -3.79 15.50
CA PRO A 673 -23.98 -4.31 14.41
C PRO A 673 -23.34 -4.08 13.03
N CYS A 674 -23.68 -4.97 12.10
CA CYS A 674 -23.47 -4.79 10.66
C CYS A 674 -24.67 -4.04 10.07
N ALA A 675 -24.42 -3.09 9.16
CA ALA A 675 -25.48 -2.35 8.46
C ALA A 675 -25.05 -1.93 7.05
N THR A 676 -26.01 -1.45 6.26
CA THR A 676 -25.75 -0.74 5.00
C THR A 676 -26.03 0.73 5.20
N ILE A 677 -25.07 1.58 4.82
CA ILE A 677 -25.21 3.04 4.85
C ILE A 677 -25.20 3.56 3.42
N SER A 678 -26.25 4.30 3.03
CA SER A 678 -26.33 4.94 1.72
C SER A 678 -25.68 6.31 1.75
N VAL A 679 -24.79 6.59 0.80
CA VAL A 679 -24.06 7.86 0.67
C VAL A 679 -24.21 8.41 -0.75
N ALA A 680 -24.16 9.73 -0.92
CA ALA A 680 -24.10 10.36 -2.23
C ALA A 680 -22.72 10.10 -2.88
N SER A 681 -22.70 9.70 -4.15
CA SER A 681 -21.49 9.39 -4.91
C SER A 681 -21.09 10.56 -5.82
N THR A 682 -20.40 11.55 -5.26
CA THR A 682 -19.89 12.73 -5.98
C THR A 682 -18.46 12.53 -6.49
N LEU A 683 -18.19 11.41 -7.17
CA LEU A 683 -16.83 11.04 -7.61
C LEU A 683 -16.16 12.04 -8.57
N HIS A 684 -16.94 12.91 -9.23
CA HIS A 684 -16.42 14.03 -10.04
C HIS A 684 -15.76 15.15 -9.19
N LEU A 685 -16.03 15.16 -7.88
CA LEU A 685 -15.33 15.95 -6.86
C LEU A 685 -14.32 15.11 -6.06
N SER A 686 -14.14 13.82 -6.39
CA SER A 686 -13.30 12.85 -5.65
C SER A 686 -13.74 12.57 -4.20
N CYS A 687 -15.05 12.56 -3.94
CA CYS A 687 -15.58 12.23 -2.63
C CYS A 687 -16.98 11.59 -2.67
N PHE A 688 -17.29 10.88 -1.60
CA PHE A 688 -18.66 10.58 -1.19
C PHE A 688 -19.15 11.62 -0.16
N ALA A 689 -20.45 11.72 0.04
CA ALA A 689 -21.05 12.63 1.01
C ALA A 689 -22.29 12.02 1.69
N ASN A 690 -22.62 12.51 2.89
CA ASN A 690 -23.86 12.16 3.57
C ASN A 690 -25.08 12.52 2.71
N LEU A 691 -26.06 11.61 2.62
CA LEU A 691 -27.37 11.94 2.09
C LEU A 691 -28.12 12.84 3.10
N ALA A 692 -28.97 13.73 2.60
CA ALA A 692 -29.86 14.48 3.47
C ALA A 692 -30.89 13.52 4.09
N ARG A 693 -31.15 13.61 5.41
CA ARG A 693 -32.14 12.79 6.13
C ARG A 693 -33.57 13.10 5.66
N GLY A 694 -33.95 12.52 4.53
CA GLY A 694 -35.30 12.50 3.99
C GLY A 694 -36.11 11.36 4.60
N SER A 695 -37.25 11.70 5.22
CA SER A 695 -38.21 10.79 5.86
C SER A 695 -38.38 9.41 5.19
N LYS A 696 -37.68 8.39 5.71
CA LYS A 696 -37.99 6.96 5.51
C LYS A 696 -38.48 6.34 6.82
N ASN A 697 -39.70 6.70 7.23
CA ASN A 697 -40.49 5.87 8.14
C ASN A 697 -41.03 4.67 7.36
N GLY A 698 -40.70 3.45 7.75
CA GLY A 698 -41.11 2.25 6.99
C GLY A 698 -40.52 0.91 7.43
N SER A 699 -40.57 0.61 8.73
CA SER A 699 -40.59 -0.75 9.32
C SER A 699 -39.87 -1.92 8.61
N ALA A 700 -38.75 -2.39 9.18
CA ALA A 700 -38.40 -3.82 9.23
C ALA A 700 -37.34 -4.13 10.31
N VAL A 701 -37.63 -3.87 11.59
CA VAL A 701 -36.89 -4.54 12.68
C VAL A 701 -37.52 -5.91 12.86
N SER A 702 -36.95 -6.93 12.23
CA SER A 702 -37.32 -8.32 12.46
C SER A 702 -36.63 -8.81 13.74
N ASN A 703 -37.37 -8.85 14.85
CA ASN A 703 -36.93 -9.54 16.06
C ASN A 703 -36.61 -11.01 15.77
N TRP A 704 -35.39 -11.44 16.09
CA TRP A 704 -35.04 -12.76 16.63
C TRP A 704 -33.76 -12.65 17.45
#